data_AF-A0ABC8V597-F1
#
_entry.id   AF-A0ABC8V597-F1
#
_cell.length_a   1.000
_cell.length_b   1.000
_cell.length_c   1.000
_cell.angle_alpha   90.00
_cell.angle_beta   90.00
_cell.angle_gamma   90.00
#
_symmetry.space_group_name_H-M   'P 1'
#
loop_
_entity.id
_entity.type
_entity.pdbx_description
1 polymer ?
#
loop_
_entity_poly.entity_id
_entity_poly.type
_entity_poly.pdbx_seq_one_letter_code
_entity_poly.pdbx_strand_id
1 'polypeptide(L)'
;MGISLLSSYCGAQIFEIYGLGTEVVDLAFCGSVSSIGGLTFDELARETLSFWVKAFSEDTAKRLENFGFIQFRAGGEYHGNNPEMSKLLHKAVRQKSENSYSVYQQHLVNRPVNVLRDLLEFKSDRSPIPVGRVESASSIVQRFCTGGMSLGAISRETHEAIAIAMNRLGGKSNSGEGGEDPIRWSPLTDVVDGYSPTLPHLKGLQNGDTATSAIKQVASGRFGVTPTFLVNADQLEIKIAQGAKPGEGGQLPGKKVSAYIARLRNSKPGVPLISPPPHHDIYSIEDLAQLIFDLHQVNPKAKVSVKLVAEAGIGTVASGVAKGNADVIQISGHDGGTGASPISSIKHAGGEYHGNNPEMSKLLHKAVRQKSENSYSVYQQHLVNRPVNVLRDLLEFKSDRSPIPVGRVESASSIVQRFCTGGMSLGAISRETHEAIAIAMNRLGGKSNSGEGGEDPIRWSPLTDVVDGYSPTLPHLKGLQNGDTATSAIKQVASGRFGVTPTFLVNADQLEIKIAQGAKPGEGGQLPGKKVSAYIARLRNSKPGVPLISPPPHHDIYSIEDLAQLIFDLHQVNPKAKVSVKLVAEAGIGTVASGVAKGNADVIQISGHDGGTGASPISSIKHAGGPWELGLAESHQTLIKNGLRERVILRVDGGFKSGVDVLMAATMGADEYGFGSVAMIATGCVMARICHTNNCPVGVASQREELRARFPGVPGDLVNFFLYVAEEVASGRFGVTPTFLVNADQLEIKIAQGAKPGEGGQLPGKKVSAYIARLRNSKPGVPLISPPPHHDIYSIEDLAQLIFDLHQVNPKAKVSVKLVAEAGIGTVASGVAKGNADVIQISGHDGGTGASPISSIKHAGGPWELGLAESHQTLIKNGLRERVILRVDGGFKSGVDVLMAATMGADEYGFGSVAMIATGCVMARICHTNNCPVGVASQREELRARFPGVPGDLVNFFLYVAEEVRGMLAQLGYEKLDDVIGRTDLLRPRDISLMKTQHLDLSNVLSNVGLPKWSSTTIRNQDVHSNGPVLDDILLSDPVITDAIENEKVVNKTVKIYNVDRAVCGRIAGVVAKKYGDTGFAGQLNITFTGSAGQSFACFLTPGMNIRLVGEANDYVGKVC
;
A
#
# COMPACT_ATOMS: atom_id res chain seq x y z
N MET A 1 4.35 9.26 -5.27
CA MET A 1 4.40 10.71 -4.98
C MET A 1 5.70 10.98 -4.24
N GLY A 2 6.32 12.14 -4.44
CA GLY A 2 7.52 12.49 -3.69
C GLY A 2 7.57 13.98 -3.37
N ILE A 3 8.05 14.31 -2.16
CA ILE A 3 8.65 15.63 -1.91
C ILE A 3 9.97 15.67 -2.68
N SER A 4 9.85 16.11 -3.93
CA SER A 4 10.90 16.83 -4.62
C SER A 4 10.73 18.32 -4.28
N LEU A 5 11.81 19.10 -4.37
CA LEU A 5 11.69 20.55 -4.23
C LEU A 5 10.84 21.11 -5.39
N LEU A 6 10.17 22.25 -5.19
CA LEU A 6 9.35 22.89 -6.23
C LEU A 6 10.15 23.13 -7.53
N SER A 7 11.44 23.48 -7.39
CA SER A 7 12.39 23.60 -8.48
C SER A 7 12.52 22.33 -9.33
N SER A 8 12.37 21.15 -8.73
CA SER A 8 12.44 19.87 -9.41
C SER A 8 11.14 19.50 -10.13
N TYR A 9 9.97 19.91 -9.60
CA TYR A 9 8.70 19.79 -10.32
C TYR A 9 8.71 20.68 -11.57
N CYS A 10 9.15 21.93 -11.43
CA CYS A 10 9.31 22.85 -12.55
C CYS A 10 10.34 22.33 -13.58
N GLY A 11 11.52 21.87 -13.11
CA GLY A 11 12.59 21.36 -13.96
C GLY A 11 12.32 20.01 -14.64
N ALA A 12 11.25 19.32 -14.27
CA ALA A 12 10.81 18.05 -14.88
C ALA A 12 9.44 18.15 -15.58
N GLN A 13 8.91 19.37 -15.76
CA GLN A 13 7.61 19.64 -16.41
C GLN A 13 6.41 18.88 -15.81
N ILE A 14 6.47 18.51 -14.52
CA ILE A 14 5.39 17.79 -13.83
C ILE A 14 4.32 18.79 -13.35
N PHE A 15 3.61 19.39 -14.32
CA PHE A 15 2.49 20.30 -14.11
C PHE A 15 1.59 20.34 -15.36
N GLU A 16 0.30 20.62 -15.15
CA GLU A 16 -0.68 20.83 -16.21
C GLU A 16 -0.89 22.34 -16.48
N ILE A 17 -1.00 22.70 -17.75
CA ILE A 17 -1.19 24.08 -18.21
C ILE A 17 -2.67 24.31 -18.53
N TYR A 18 -3.29 25.32 -17.91
CA TYR A 18 -4.67 25.71 -18.17
C TYR A 18 -4.74 27.07 -18.87
N GLY A 19 -5.37 27.13 -20.04
CA GLY A 19 -5.73 28.37 -20.72
C GLY A 19 -4.58 29.10 -21.41
N LEU A 20 -3.49 28.41 -21.76
CA LEU A 20 -2.52 28.88 -22.77
C LEU A 20 -2.84 28.27 -24.13
N GLY A 21 -2.60 29.00 -25.21
CA GLY A 21 -2.74 28.50 -26.58
C GLY A 21 -1.61 27.53 -26.94
N THR A 22 -1.88 26.62 -27.87
CA THR A 22 -0.94 25.57 -28.30
C THR A 22 0.40 26.15 -28.77
N GLU A 23 0.38 27.29 -29.47
CA GLU A 23 1.60 28.01 -29.88
C GLU A 23 2.53 28.36 -28.70
N VAL A 24 1.96 28.74 -27.54
CA VAL A 24 2.72 29.09 -26.33
C VAL A 24 3.27 27.84 -25.66
N VAL A 25 2.46 26.78 -25.61
CA VAL A 25 2.86 25.50 -25.02
C VAL A 25 3.98 24.87 -25.84
N ASP A 26 3.84 24.76 -27.16
CA ASP A 26 4.81 24.12 -28.04
C ASP A 26 6.17 24.84 -28.06
N LEU A 27 6.18 26.19 -28.00
CA LEU A 27 7.43 26.96 -28.04
C LEU A 27 8.10 27.12 -26.66
N ALA A 28 7.34 27.36 -25.59
CA ALA A 28 7.90 27.71 -24.27
C ALA A 28 7.83 26.57 -23.23
N PHE A 29 6.96 25.58 -23.43
CA PHE A 29 6.69 24.49 -22.48
C PHE A 29 6.61 23.12 -23.16
N CYS A 30 7.28 22.94 -24.31
CA CYS A 30 7.26 21.72 -25.13
C CYS A 30 7.31 20.44 -24.28
N GLY A 31 6.28 19.59 -24.38
CA GLY A 31 6.14 18.35 -23.61
C GLY A 31 5.25 18.43 -22.36
N SER A 32 4.89 19.63 -21.89
CA SER A 32 3.92 19.83 -20.80
C SER A 32 2.48 19.57 -21.27
N VAL A 33 1.64 19.00 -20.40
CA VAL A 33 0.24 18.67 -20.71
C VAL A 33 -0.65 19.92 -20.63
N SER A 34 -1.60 20.06 -21.55
CA SER A 34 -2.63 21.11 -21.50
C SER A 34 -3.97 20.60 -22.02
N SER A 35 -5.00 20.65 -21.17
CA SER A 35 -6.36 20.14 -21.47
C SER A 35 -7.39 21.23 -21.80
N ILE A 36 -7.00 22.51 -21.70
CA ILE A 36 -7.83 23.69 -22.02
C ILE A 36 -6.92 24.71 -22.72
N GLY A 37 -7.21 24.97 -24.01
CA GLY A 37 -6.51 26.00 -24.79
C GLY A 37 -6.98 27.42 -24.48
N GLY A 38 -6.16 28.42 -24.82
CA GLY A 38 -6.47 29.84 -24.61
C GLY A 38 -5.40 30.81 -25.13
N LEU A 39 -4.75 31.51 -24.19
CA LEU A 39 -3.89 32.68 -24.41
C LEU A 39 -2.84 32.54 -25.51
N THR A 40 -2.88 33.47 -26.47
CA THR A 40 -1.87 33.66 -27.51
C THR A 40 -0.64 34.43 -27.03
N PHE A 41 0.46 34.36 -27.79
CA PHE A 41 1.66 35.18 -27.56
C PHE A 41 1.36 36.68 -27.62
N ASP A 42 0.49 37.13 -28.52
CA ASP A 42 0.09 38.54 -28.61
C ASP A 42 -0.66 39.00 -27.35
N GLU A 43 -1.48 38.14 -26.74
CA GLU A 43 -2.20 38.45 -25.50
C GLU A 43 -1.25 38.48 -24.30
N LEU A 44 -0.30 37.54 -24.21
CA LEU A 44 0.75 37.54 -23.19
C LEU A 44 1.69 38.75 -23.32
N ALA A 45 2.02 39.16 -24.54
CA ALA A 45 2.80 40.37 -24.81
C ALA A 45 2.03 41.63 -24.38
N ARG A 46 0.73 41.73 -24.72
CA ARG A 46 -0.14 42.83 -24.31
C ARG A 46 -0.31 42.90 -22.78
N GLU A 47 -0.50 41.77 -22.10
CA GLU A 47 -0.55 41.74 -20.63
C GLU A 47 0.78 42.19 -20.01
N THR A 48 1.91 41.65 -20.48
CA THR A 48 3.26 41.97 -19.98
C THR A 48 3.59 43.46 -20.17
N LEU A 49 3.26 44.03 -21.34
CA LEU A 49 3.38 45.47 -21.60
C LEU A 49 2.48 46.30 -20.68
N SER A 50 1.28 45.83 -20.34
CA SER A 50 0.40 46.53 -19.40
C SER A 50 0.97 46.61 -17.99
N PHE A 51 1.65 45.55 -17.52
CA PHE A 51 2.37 45.58 -16.24
C PHE A 51 3.61 46.46 -16.30
N TRP A 52 4.36 46.43 -17.40
CA TRP A 52 5.52 47.29 -17.61
C TRP A 52 5.14 48.78 -17.58
N VAL A 53 4.12 49.19 -18.36
CA VAL A 53 3.62 50.58 -18.36
C VAL A 53 3.14 51.01 -16.96
N LYS A 54 2.45 50.13 -16.23
CA LYS A 54 2.03 50.40 -14.84
C LYS A 54 3.21 50.53 -13.87
N ALA A 55 4.31 49.79 -14.08
CA ALA A 55 5.48 49.83 -13.20
C ALA A 55 6.33 51.12 -13.33
N PHE A 56 6.21 51.83 -14.46
CA PHE A 56 6.95 53.07 -14.75
C PHE A 56 6.07 54.34 -14.72
N SER A 57 4.87 54.29 -14.14
CA SER A 57 4.03 55.47 -13.92
C SER A 57 4.38 56.22 -12.62
N GLU A 58 4.14 57.53 -12.57
CA GLU A 58 4.50 58.36 -11.40
C GLU A 58 3.70 58.03 -10.11
N ASP A 59 2.58 57.32 -10.25
CA ASP A 59 1.74 56.89 -9.11
C ASP A 59 2.29 55.64 -8.42
N THR A 60 2.75 54.64 -9.18
CA THR A 60 3.29 53.38 -8.61
C THR A 60 4.70 53.53 -8.04
N ALA A 61 5.48 54.50 -8.54
CA ALA A 61 6.83 54.82 -8.06
C ALA A 61 6.92 55.09 -6.54
N LYS A 62 5.81 55.39 -5.87
CA LYS A 62 5.76 55.70 -4.42
C LYS A 62 5.51 54.47 -3.54
N ARG A 63 4.91 53.40 -4.05
CA ARG A 63 4.64 52.15 -3.29
C ARG A 63 4.20 50.99 -4.19
N LEU A 64 4.79 49.81 -3.98
CA LEU A 64 4.34 48.57 -4.61
C LEU A 64 2.89 48.21 -4.21
N GLU A 65 2.09 47.84 -5.21
CA GLU A 65 0.70 47.43 -5.05
C GLU A 65 0.58 46.08 -4.30
N ASN A 66 -0.45 45.94 -3.47
CA ASN A 66 -0.70 44.72 -2.69
C ASN A 66 -2.04 44.11 -3.07
N PHE A 67 -2.01 43.24 -4.08
CA PHE A 67 -3.17 42.53 -4.63
C PHE A 67 -3.89 41.59 -3.65
N GLY A 68 -3.43 41.44 -2.40
CA GLY A 68 -4.19 40.73 -1.38
C GLY A 68 -4.29 39.20 -1.54
N PHE A 69 -3.44 38.59 -2.37
CA PHE A 69 -3.43 37.17 -2.81
C PHE A 69 -3.73 36.06 -1.76
N ILE A 70 -3.67 36.38 -0.48
CA ILE A 70 -3.91 35.49 0.65
C ILE A 70 -4.85 36.09 1.72
N GLN A 71 -4.92 37.42 1.86
CA GLN A 71 -5.82 38.12 2.78
C GLN A 71 -6.58 39.19 2.01
N PHE A 72 -7.91 39.10 2.02
CA PHE A 72 -8.80 40.02 1.32
C PHE A 72 -8.41 41.50 1.54
N ARG A 73 -8.23 42.22 0.44
CA ARG A 73 -8.01 43.67 0.41
C ARG A 73 -9.08 44.31 -0.47
N ALA A 74 -9.61 45.46 -0.05
CA ALA A 74 -10.38 46.30 -0.96
C ALA A 74 -9.46 46.75 -2.11
N GLY A 75 -9.87 46.52 -3.35
CA GLY A 75 -9.05 46.74 -4.55
C GLY A 75 -8.08 45.60 -4.92
N GLY A 76 -8.05 44.50 -4.17
CA GLY A 76 -7.23 43.33 -4.49
C GLY A 76 -7.91 42.27 -5.37
N GLU A 77 -7.27 41.10 -5.47
CA GLU A 77 -7.80 39.88 -6.09
C GLU A 77 -9.20 39.54 -5.57
N TYR A 78 -10.12 39.17 -6.46
CA TYR A 78 -11.44 38.72 -6.05
C TYR A 78 -11.33 37.38 -5.32
N HIS A 79 -11.97 37.27 -4.15
CA HIS A 79 -11.99 36.05 -3.36
C HIS A 79 -13.40 35.44 -3.37
N GLY A 80 -13.56 34.25 -3.94
CA GLY A 80 -14.82 33.49 -3.92
C GLY A 80 -15.39 33.17 -2.53
N ASN A 81 -14.57 33.28 -1.47
CA ASN A 81 -15.00 33.28 -0.06
C ASN A 81 -14.59 34.62 0.59
N ASN A 82 -15.48 35.61 0.58
CA ASN A 82 -15.24 37.00 1.01
C ASN A 82 -16.17 37.46 2.16
N PRO A 83 -15.92 38.63 2.79
CA PRO A 83 -16.71 39.12 3.93
C PRO A 83 -18.18 39.45 3.60
N GLU A 84 -18.49 39.91 2.38
CA GLU A 84 -19.84 40.31 1.99
C GLU A 84 -20.73 39.09 1.76
N MET A 85 -20.22 38.10 1.01
CA MET A 85 -20.79 36.74 0.92
C MET A 85 -21.08 36.15 2.31
N SER A 86 -20.13 36.29 3.23
CA SER A 86 -20.29 35.80 4.61
C SER A 86 -21.40 36.55 5.36
N LYS A 87 -21.50 37.87 5.20
CA LYS A 87 -22.53 38.74 5.80
C LYS A 87 -23.93 38.44 5.26
N LEU A 88 -24.07 38.18 3.96
CA LEU A 88 -25.33 37.78 3.34
C LEU A 88 -25.79 36.40 3.82
N LEU A 89 -24.90 35.40 3.86
CA LEU A 89 -25.23 34.06 4.35
C LEU A 89 -25.67 34.09 5.83
N HIS A 90 -24.95 34.82 6.69
CA HIS A 90 -25.35 35.03 8.09
C HIS A 90 -26.74 35.67 8.24
N LYS A 91 -27.14 36.56 7.34
CA LYS A 91 -28.48 37.18 7.34
C LYS A 91 -29.54 36.15 6.97
N ALA A 92 -29.33 35.39 5.89
CA ALA A 92 -30.24 34.38 5.40
C ALA A 92 -30.61 33.34 6.47
N VAL A 93 -29.59 32.71 7.06
CA VAL A 93 -29.77 31.60 7.99
C VAL A 93 -30.43 32.02 9.31
N ARG A 94 -30.00 33.15 9.90
CA ARG A 94 -30.50 33.64 11.19
C ARG A 94 -31.90 34.22 11.14
N GLN A 95 -32.25 34.87 10.01
CA GLN A 95 -33.60 35.41 9.80
C GLN A 95 -34.58 34.35 9.28
N LYS A 96 -34.11 33.11 9.03
CA LYS A 96 -34.86 32.04 8.35
C LYS A 96 -35.54 32.51 7.05
N SER A 97 -34.87 33.41 6.34
CA SER A 97 -35.47 34.23 5.30
C SER A 97 -35.02 33.77 3.93
N GLU A 98 -35.91 33.09 3.20
CA GLU A 98 -35.70 32.68 1.80
C GLU A 98 -35.33 33.88 0.93
N ASN A 99 -36.05 35.01 1.04
CA ASN A 99 -35.69 36.27 0.36
C ASN A 99 -34.23 36.71 0.64
N SER A 100 -33.72 36.47 1.84
CA SER A 100 -32.32 36.79 2.19
C SER A 100 -31.33 35.74 1.68
N TYR A 101 -31.76 34.47 1.51
CA TYR A 101 -30.99 33.46 0.79
C TYR A 101 -30.95 33.78 -0.72
N SER A 102 -32.04 34.26 -1.32
CA SER A 102 -32.07 34.72 -2.71
C SER A 102 -31.10 35.88 -2.97
N VAL A 103 -30.91 36.81 -2.01
CA VAL A 103 -29.87 37.84 -2.12
C VAL A 103 -28.46 37.25 -2.01
N TYR A 104 -28.25 36.19 -1.23
CA TYR A 104 -26.98 35.43 -1.22
C TYR A 104 -26.74 34.70 -2.55
N GLN A 105 -27.76 34.04 -3.13
CA GLN A 105 -27.69 33.42 -4.46
C GLN A 105 -27.39 34.46 -5.55
N GLN A 106 -28.05 35.62 -5.54
CA GLN A 106 -27.77 36.73 -6.46
C GLN A 106 -26.33 37.25 -6.32
N HIS A 107 -25.77 37.32 -5.11
CA HIS A 107 -24.36 37.66 -4.91
C HIS A 107 -23.41 36.57 -5.45
N LEU A 108 -23.79 35.29 -5.39
CA LEU A 108 -23.02 34.20 -5.99
C LEU A 108 -23.10 34.19 -7.53
N VAL A 109 -24.23 34.61 -8.13
CA VAL A 109 -24.43 34.69 -9.59
C VAL A 109 -23.76 35.93 -10.20
N ASN A 110 -23.88 37.09 -9.53
CA ASN A 110 -23.34 38.37 -10.00
C ASN A 110 -21.84 38.57 -9.68
N ARG A 111 -21.11 37.48 -9.39
CA ARG A 111 -19.66 37.54 -9.09
C ARG A 111 -18.82 37.65 -10.37
N PRO A 112 -17.61 38.25 -10.30
CA PRO A 112 -16.60 38.06 -11.33
C PRO A 112 -16.28 36.58 -11.52
N VAL A 113 -16.01 36.18 -12.76
CA VAL A 113 -15.55 34.83 -13.12
C VAL A 113 -14.31 34.45 -12.30
N ASN A 114 -14.40 33.35 -11.54
CA ASN A 114 -13.42 32.92 -10.55
C ASN A 114 -13.09 31.42 -10.64
N VAL A 115 -13.96 30.58 -11.20
CA VAL A 115 -13.78 29.12 -11.37
C VAL A 115 -14.29 28.66 -12.74
N LEU A 116 -13.85 27.49 -13.25
CA LEU A 116 -14.27 27.01 -14.58
C LEU A 116 -15.80 26.88 -14.71
N ARG A 117 -16.50 26.43 -13.66
CA ARG A 117 -17.97 26.38 -13.66
C ARG A 117 -18.67 27.74 -13.74
N ASP A 118 -17.99 28.87 -13.50
CA ASP A 118 -18.54 30.20 -13.77
C ASP A 118 -18.66 30.48 -15.28
N LEU A 119 -17.96 29.68 -16.13
CA LEU A 119 -18.01 29.74 -17.59
C LEU A 119 -19.16 28.92 -18.20
N LEU A 120 -19.92 28.18 -17.38
CA LEU A 120 -20.93 27.22 -17.82
C LEU A 120 -22.33 27.61 -17.36
N GLU A 121 -23.34 27.27 -18.15
CA GLU A 121 -24.75 27.41 -17.78
C GLU A 121 -25.57 26.21 -18.25
N PHE A 122 -26.72 25.99 -17.60
CA PHE A 122 -27.62 24.90 -17.92
C PHE A 122 -28.47 25.19 -19.16
N LYS A 123 -28.77 24.15 -19.92
CA LYS A 123 -29.70 24.15 -21.05
C LYS A 123 -30.48 22.85 -21.04
N SER A 124 -31.79 22.91 -20.78
CA SER A 124 -32.70 21.78 -20.99
C SER A 124 -33.53 22.00 -22.26
N ASP A 125 -33.92 20.90 -22.91
CA ASP A 125 -34.92 20.85 -23.98
C ASP A 125 -36.35 20.60 -23.44
N ARG A 126 -36.48 20.31 -22.14
CA ARG A 126 -37.76 19.99 -21.48
C ARG A 126 -38.44 21.22 -20.91
N SER A 127 -39.77 21.17 -20.86
CA SER A 127 -40.59 22.12 -20.10
C SER A 127 -40.37 21.98 -18.59
N PRO A 128 -40.36 23.10 -17.82
CA PRO A 128 -40.37 23.06 -16.36
C PRO A 128 -41.55 22.28 -15.78
N ILE A 129 -41.32 21.61 -14.66
CA ILE A 129 -42.34 20.89 -13.87
C ILE A 129 -42.55 21.56 -12.50
N PRO A 130 -43.67 21.31 -11.79
CA PRO A 130 -43.84 21.80 -10.42
C PRO A 130 -42.84 21.14 -9.46
N VAL A 131 -42.20 21.94 -8.58
CA VAL A 131 -41.27 21.46 -7.54
C VAL A 131 -41.86 20.34 -6.67
N GLY A 132 -43.18 20.32 -6.47
CA GLY A 132 -43.88 19.24 -5.75
C GLY A 132 -43.80 17.85 -6.41
N ARG A 133 -43.31 17.72 -7.65
CA ARG A 133 -43.00 16.43 -8.30
C ARG A 133 -41.54 15.99 -8.15
N VAL A 134 -40.64 16.91 -7.79
CA VAL A 134 -39.24 16.58 -7.57
C VAL A 134 -39.06 15.92 -6.21
N GLU A 135 -38.20 14.91 -6.12
CA GLU A 135 -37.84 14.25 -4.85
C GLU A 135 -37.58 15.27 -3.72
N SER A 136 -38.01 14.95 -2.50
CA SER A 136 -38.06 15.92 -1.40
C SER A 136 -36.67 16.43 -0.98
N ALA A 137 -36.59 17.63 -0.39
CA ALA A 137 -35.32 18.11 0.16
C ALA A 137 -34.78 17.16 1.24
N SER A 138 -35.66 16.49 1.99
CA SER A 138 -35.31 15.42 2.94
C SER A 138 -34.72 14.15 2.29
N SER A 139 -34.93 13.92 1.00
CA SER A 139 -34.24 12.89 0.20
C SER A 139 -32.86 13.38 -0.25
N ILE A 140 -32.79 14.63 -0.71
CA ILE A 140 -31.56 15.23 -1.24
C ILE A 140 -30.51 15.47 -0.13
N VAL A 141 -30.89 15.97 1.06
CA VAL A 141 -29.92 16.23 2.15
C VAL A 141 -29.26 14.97 2.73
N GLN A 142 -29.81 13.78 2.49
CA GLN A 142 -29.16 12.51 2.85
C GLN A 142 -27.87 12.28 2.02
N ARG A 143 -27.77 12.90 0.84
CA ARG A 143 -26.57 12.93 0.00
C ARG A 143 -25.54 14.01 0.44
N PHE A 144 -25.76 14.74 1.55
CA PHE A 144 -24.90 15.83 2.04
C PHE A 144 -24.13 15.52 3.34
N CYS A 145 -22.88 16.00 3.44
CA CYS A 145 -22.03 15.83 4.62
C CYS A 145 -21.25 17.11 4.99
N THR A 146 -20.82 17.23 6.26
CA THR A 146 -20.05 18.39 6.77
C THR A 146 -18.58 18.08 7.05
N GLY A 147 -17.73 19.10 6.98
CA GLY A 147 -16.29 19.04 7.25
C GLY A 147 -15.91 18.87 8.72
N GLY A 148 -15.24 17.78 9.10
CA GLY A 148 -14.81 17.52 10.49
C GLY A 148 -13.91 18.57 11.16
N MET A 149 -14.34 19.05 12.34
CA MET A 149 -13.74 20.17 13.08
C MET A 149 -13.75 19.99 14.61
N SER A 150 -12.57 19.86 15.22
CA SER A 150 -12.41 19.40 16.61
C SER A 150 -12.91 20.41 17.66
N LEU A 151 -13.46 19.93 18.80
CA LEU A 151 -13.82 20.66 20.04
C LEU A 151 -12.57 21.23 20.78
N GLY A 152 -11.76 21.97 20.03
CA GLY A 152 -10.31 22.10 20.23
C GLY A 152 -9.54 22.70 19.05
N ALA A 153 -10.16 22.77 17.89
CA ALA A 153 -9.85 23.70 16.80
C ALA A 153 -10.91 24.82 16.75
N ILE A 154 -12.16 24.43 17.02
CA ILE A 154 -13.37 25.25 17.13
C ILE A 154 -13.87 25.32 18.59
N SER A 155 -14.88 26.14 18.85
CA SER A 155 -15.44 26.31 20.20
C SER A 155 -16.36 25.15 20.61
N ARG A 156 -16.64 24.96 21.91
CA ARG A 156 -17.62 23.94 22.38
C ARG A 156 -19.01 24.26 21.85
N GLU A 157 -19.30 25.55 21.93
CA GLU A 157 -20.52 26.20 21.53
C GLU A 157 -20.75 26.03 20.02
N THR A 158 -19.71 26.16 19.18
CA THR A 158 -19.72 25.82 17.74
C THR A 158 -19.96 24.34 17.48
N HIS A 159 -19.25 23.48 18.23
CA HIS A 159 -19.22 22.04 18.01
C HIS A 159 -20.56 21.36 18.31
N GLU A 160 -21.15 21.70 19.45
CA GLU A 160 -22.46 21.18 19.85
C GLU A 160 -23.59 21.74 18.96
N ALA A 161 -23.46 22.98 18.47
CA ALA A 161 -24.42 23.55 17.52
C ALA A 161 -24.44 22.80 16.18
N ILE A 162 -23.28 22.46 15.61
CA ILE A 162 -23.17 21.71 14.34
C ILE A 162 -23.71 20.29 14.47
N ALA A 163 -23.48 19.64 15.62
CA ALA A 163 -23.98 18.29 15.89
C ALA A 163 -25.51 18.21 15.79
N ILE A 164 -26.21 19.00 16.62
CA ILE A 164 -27.68 19.08 16.66
C ILE A 164 -28.25 19.42 15.27
N ALA A 165 -27.58 20.28 14.50
CA ALA A 165 -28.06 20.75 13.21
C ALA A 165 -28.23 19.60 12.19
N MET A 166 -27.20 18.80 11.98
CA MET A 166 -27.24 17.77 10.93
C MET A 166 -28.13 16.59 11.34
N ASN A 167 -28.19 16.27 12.63
CA ASN A 167 -29.06 15.22 13.16
C ASN A 167 -30.54 15.53 12.87
N ARG A 168 -30.96 16.79 13.02
CA ARG A 168 -32.30 17.28 12.64
C ARG A 168 -32.61 17.18 11.13
N LEU A 169 -31.60 17.02 10.27
CA LEU A 169 -31.75 16.89 8.82
C LEU A 169 -31.75 15.43 8.32
N GLY A 170 -31.29 14.47 9.12
CA GLY A 170 -30.83 13.17 8.60
C GLY A 170 -29.53 13.26 7.76
N GLY A 171 -28.86 14.40 7.79
CA GLY A 171 -27.53 14.61 7.22
C GLY A 171 -26.43 14.44 8.28
N LYS A 172 -25.16 14.63 7.91
CA LYS A 172 -24.04 14.18 8.76
C LYS A 172 -23.15 15.30 9.30
N SER A 173 -23.21 15.49 10.63
CA SER A 173 -22.33 16.38 11.43
C SER A 173 -21.02 15.69 11.76
N ASN A 174 -19.90 16.43 11.85
CA ASN A 174 -18.59 15.81 12.07
C ASN A 174 -17.78 16.45 13.20
N SER A 175 -17.52 15.65 14.24
CA SER A 175 -16.94 16.12 15.51
C SER A 175 -15.50 16.63 15.42
N GLY A 176 -14.80 16.38 14.31
CA GLY A 176 -13.35 16.54 14.28
C GLY A 176 -12.68 15.77 15.42
N GLU A 177 -11.45 16.12 15.81
CA GLU A 177 -10.59 15.26 16.64
C GLU A 177 -11.07 15.10 18.11
N GLY A 178 -12.13 14.29 18.27
CA GLY A 178 -12.57 13.34 19.30
C GLY A 178 -13.35 13.84 20.52
N GLY A 179 -13.58 12.90 21.44
CA GLY A 179 -13.89 13.12 22.86
C GLY A 179 -15.01 14.12 23.15
N GLU A 180 -16.25 13.66 23.04
CA GLU A 180 -17.46 14.36 23.48
C GLU A 180 -17.81 14.01 24.93
N ASP A 181 -18.60 14.88 25.55
CA ASP A 181 -19.19 14.68 26.88
C ASP A 181 -20.37 13.69 26.80
N PRO A 182 -20.44 12.63 27.64
CA PRO A 182 -21.55 11.67 27.64
C PRO A 182 -22.94 12.29 27.72
N ILE A 183 -23.04 13.46 28.35
CA ILE A 183 -24.27 14.26 28.48
C ILE A 183 -24.90 14.65 27.11
N ARG A 184 -24.16 14.50 26.00
CA ARG A 184 -24.60 14.84 24.64
C ARG A 184 -25.28 13.69 23.88
N TRP A 185 -25.17 12.45 24.37
CA TRP A 185 -25.61 11.27 23.63
C TRP A 185 -27.09 10.92 23.88
N SER A 186 -27.61 11.25 25.06
CA SER A 186 -29.04 11.19 25.34
C SER A 186 -29.79 12.35 24.67
N PRO A 187 -31.04 12.15 24.19
CA PRO A 187 -31.93 13.24 23.81
C PRO A 187 -32.25 14.14 25.01
N LEU A 188 -32.31 15.46 24.80
CA LEU A 188 -32.74 16.40 25.82
C LEU A 188 -34.23 16.25 26.13
N THR A 189 -34.58 16.24 27.42
CA THR A 189 -35.96 16.18 27.93
C THR A 189 -36.26 17.29 28.96
N ASP A 190 -35.31 18.19 29.19
CA ASP A 190 -35.33 19.24 30.21
C ASP A 190 -35.39 20.66 29.61
N VAL A 191 -35.74 20.79 28.33
CA VAL A 191 -35.70 22.08 27.62
C VAL A 191 -36.91 22.94 27.99
N VAL A 192 -36.64 24.16 28.45
CA VAL A 192 -37.60 25.23 28.74
C VAL A 192 -37.13 26.52 28.08
N ASP A 193 -38.02 27.21 27.35
CA ASP A 193 -37.75 28.47 26.64
C ASP A 193 -36.51 28.48 25.72
N GLY A 194 -36.14 27.30 25.19
CA GLY A 194 -34.97 27.11 24.32
C GLY A 194 -33.64 26.99 25.05
N TYR A 195 -33.66 26.86 26.38
CA TYR A 195 -32.52 26.60 27.26
C TYR A 195 -32.69 25.24 27.96
N SER A 196 -31.59 24.66 28.44
CA SER A 196 -31.58 23.37 29.14
C SER A 196 -30.61 23.45 30.32
N PRO A 197 -31.01 23.07 31.55
CA PRO A 197 -30.09 22.86 32.67
C PRO A 197 -28.93 21.90 32.36
N THR A 198 -29.17 20.93 31.47
CA THR A 198 -28.18 19.95 30.97
C THR A 198 -27.14 20.57 30.02
N LEU A 199 -27.51 21.58 29.21
CA LEU A 199 -26.60 22.32 28.31
C LEU A 199 -26.77 23.86 28.41
N PRO A 200 -26.46 24.48 29.57
CA PRO A 200 -26.87 25.86 29.90
C PRO A 200 -26.11 26.96 29.16
N HIS A 201 -25.06 26.61 28.41
CA HIS A 201 -24.26 27.51 27.56
C HIS A 201 -24.73 27.57 26.10
N LEU A 202 -25.72 26.75 25.70
CA LEU A 202 -26.35 26.78 24.38
C LEU A 202 -27.68 27.53 24.39
N LYS A 203 -28.21 27.83 23.19
CA LYS A 203 -29.47 28.56 22.98
C LYS A 203 -30.24 27.99 21.80
N GLY A 204 -31.57 28.00 21.85
CA GLY A 204 -32.43 27.52 20.77
C GLY A 204 -32.58 25.99 20.70
N LEU A 205 -32.42 25.34 21.85
CA LEU A 205 -32.60 23.90 22.03
C LEU A 205 -34.09 23.51 21.96
N GLN A 206 -34.36 22.23 21.72
CA GLN A 206 -35.69 21.62 21.65
C GLN A 206 -35.66 20.24 22.34
N ASN A 207 -36.75 19.82 22.99
CA ASN A 207 -36.84 18.46 23.53
C ASN A 207 -36.78 17.44 22.38
N GLY A 208 -35.97 16.40 22.55
CA GLY A 208 -35.58 15.47 21.49
C GLY A 208 -34.25 15.80 20.81
N ASP A 209 -33.67 17.00 20.99
CA ASP A 209 -32.34 17.32 20.47
C ASP A 209 -31.28 16.36 21.03
N THR A 210 -30.42 15.84 20.16
CA THR A 210 -29.20 15.12 20.52
C THR A 210 -27.98 15.90 20.04
N ALA A 211 -27.06 16.21 20.96
CA ALA A 211 -25.82 16.92 20.65
C ALA A 211 -24.66 15.96 20.28
N THR A 212 -24.95 14.69 20.01
CA THR A 212 -23.98 13.71 19.49
C THR A 212 -23.61 14.09 18.06
N SER A 213 -22.33 14.09 17.68
CA SER A 213 -22.00 14.24 16.25
C SER A 213 -22.25 12.91 15.54
N ALA A 214 -22.97 12.92 14.42
CA ALA A 214 -23.21 11.71 13.62
C ALA A 214 -21.88 11.06 13.23
N ILE A 215 -20.98 11.82 12.58
CA ILE A 215 -19.58 11.47 12.30
C ILE A 215 -18.68 11.82 13.50
N LYS A 216 -17.95 10.85 14.04
CA LYS A 216 -17.00 11.06 15.15
C LYS A 216 -15.55 10.78 14.80
N GLN A 217 -14.75 11.84 14.67
CA GLN A 217 -13.42 11.71 14.09
C GLN A 217 -12.35 11.25 15.12
N VAL A 218 -11.89 10.01 14.97
CA VAL A 218 -10.74 9.41 15.64
C VAL A 218 -9.47 9.71 14.84
N ALA A 219 -8.87 10.86 15.09
CA ALA A 219 -7.44 10.97 14.87
C ALA A 219 -6.69 10.03 15.83
N SER A 220 -5.50 9.61 15.43
CA SER A 220 -4.75 8.43 15.91
C SER A 220 -4.95 7.99 17.37
N GLY A 221 -4.44 8.77 18.33
CA GLY A 221 -3.94 8.22 19.59
C GLY A 221 -5.00 7.81 20.61
N ARG A 222 -6.28 8.11 20.33
CA ARG A 222 -7.49 7.89 21.17
C ARG A 222 -7.74 8.70 22.47
N PHE A 223 -7.68 10.05 22.51
CA PHE A 223 -8.05 10.85 23.70
C PHE A 223 -9.56 11.11 23.78
N GLY A 224 -10.21 10.72 24.87
CA GLY A 224 -11.67 10.78 24.98
C GLY A 224 -12.39 9.86 23.98
N VAL A 225 -11.61 9.05 23.25
CA VAL A 225 -12.07 7.95 22.40
C VAL A 225 -12.13 6.74 23.33
N THR A 226 -13.19 6.73 24.13
CA THR A 226 -13.59 5.60 24.95
C THR A 226 -14.59 4.75 24.16
N PRO A 227 -14.76 3.45 24.43
CA PRO A 227 -15.81 2.64 23.79
C PRO A 227 -17.17 3.35 23.80
N THR A 228 -17.54 3.99 24.91
CA THR A 228 -18.80 4.74 25.03
C THR A 228 -18.92 5.96 24.11
N PHE A 229 -17.82 6.67 23.81
CA PHE A 229 -17.82 7.75 22.81
C PHE A 229 -18.15 7.22 21.40
N LEU A 230 -17.76 5.97 21.15
CA LEU A 230 -17.72 5.34 19.83
C LEU A 230 -18.97 4.50 19.52
N VAL A 231 -19.67 4.03 20.56
CA VAL A 231 -20.98 3.38 20.40
C VAL A 231 -22.13 4.35 20.14
N ASN A 232 -21.93 5.64 20.39
CA ASN A 232 -22.94 6.69 20.23
C ASN A 232 -22.74 7.47 18.93
N ALA A 233 -22.38 6.79 17.84
CA ALA A 233 -22.00 7.39 16.56
C ALA A 233 -22.59 6.63 15.37
N ASP A 234 -23.16 7.37 14.42
CA ASP A 234 -23.74 6.85 13.17
C ASP A 234 -22.71 6.79 12.05
N GLN A 235 -21.60 7.53 12.21
CA GLN A 235 -20.40 7.47 11.41
C GLN A 235 -19.18 7.79 12.30
N LEU A 236 -17.98 7.31 12.00
CA LEU A 236 -16.74 7.74 12.65
C LEU A 236 -15.71 8.20 11.60
N GLU A 237 -14.62 8.90 11.95
CA GLU A 237 -13.66 9.40 10.94
C GLU A 237 -12.16 9.40 11.30
N ILE A 238 -11.31 8.75 10.51
CA ILE A 238 -9.85 8.83 10.70
C ILE A 238 -9.32 10.09 10.05
N LYS A 239 -8.39 10.81 10.70
CA LYS A 239 -7.78 12.02 10.13
C LYS A 239 -6.26 11.99 10.11
N ILE A 240 -5.68 11.13 9.26
CA ILE A 240 -4.21 10.99 9.10
C ILE A 240 -3.55 12.34 8.78
N ALA A 241 -4.20 13.17 7.96
CA ALA A 241 -3.77 14.50 7.56
C ALA A 241 -4.98 15.45 7.56
N GLN A 242 -4.78 16.78 7.58
CA GLN A 242 -5.89 17.74 7.52
C GLN A 242 -5.88 18.58 6.23
N GLY A 243 -7.07 18.77 5.66
CA GLY A 243 -7.45 19.84 4.71
C GLY A 243 -6.53 21.04 4.73
N ALA A 244 -6.33 21.52 5.94
CA ALA A 244 -5.53 22.65 6.27
C ALA A 244 -4.08 22.73 5.76
N LYS A 245 -3.39 21.61 5.57
CA LYS A 245 -2.16 21.49 6.35
C LYS A 245 -1.24 20.35 5.86
N PRO A 246 0.01 20.60 5.39
CA PRO A 246 1.06 19.64 4.95
C PRO A 246 2.26 19.44 5.89
N GLY A 247 2.65 18.18 6.14
CA GLY A 247 3.43 17.81 7.33
C GLY A 247 2.65 17.34 8.59
N GLU A 248 2.79 18.02 9.73
CA GLU A 248 2.50 17.65 11.14
C GLU A 248 1.14 17.03 11.57
N GLY A 249 1.09 16.60 12.82
CA GLY A 249 -0.13 16.16 13.50
C GLY A 249 -1.08 17.30 13.90
N GLY A 250 -2.29 16.93 14.32
CA GLY A 250 -3.21 17.79 15.06
C GLY A 250 -2.64 18.07 16.45
N GLN A 251 -1.76 19.06 16.59
CA GLN A 251 -1.01 19.28 17.83
C GLN A 251 -1.56 20.37 18.76
N LEU A 252 -1.24 20.33 20.07
CA LEU A 252 -1.88 21.11 21.15
C LEU A 252 -1.07 21.02 22.51
N PRO A 253 -0.61 22.08 23.24
CA PRO A 253 0.09 22.03 24.53
C PRO A 253 -0.69 22.67 25.72
N GLY A 254 -0.16 22.48 26.93
CA GLY A 254 -0.99 22.32 28.12
C GLY A 254 -1.83 23.50 28.62
N LYS A 255 -1.43 24.75 28.35
CA LYS A 255 -2.10 25.95 28.90
C LYS A 255 -3.52 26.23 28.39
N LYS A 256 -4.09 25.35 27.55
CA LYS A 256 -5.51 25.35 27.19
C LYS A 256 -6.12 23.94 27.36
N VAL A 257 -5.69 23.23 28.40
CA VAL A 257 -6.41 22.11 29.03
C VAL A 257 -6.75 22.51 30.46
N SER A 258 -7.92 23.13 30.56
CA SER A 258 -8.66 23.32 31.80
C SER A 258 -9.10 21.97 32.36
N ALA A 259 -9.49 21.92 33.65
CA ALA A 259 -9.82 20.67 34.34
C ALA A 259 -10.95 19.87 33.63
N TYR A 260 -11.93 20.55 33.03
CA TYR A 260 -12.98 19.94 32.23
C TYR A 260 -12.42 19.17 31.01
N ILE A 261 -11.52 19.82 30.26
CA ILE A 261 -10.91 19.28 29.04
C ILE A 261 -9.80 18.25 29.37
N ALA A 262 -9.24 18.27 30.59
CA ALA A 262 -8.41 17.18 31.11
C ALA A 262 -9.24 15.90 31.36
N ARG A 263 -10.44 16.06 31.93
CA ARG A 263 -11.34 14.98 32.41
C ARG A 263 -11.93 14.14 31.27
N LEU A 264 -12.52 14.76 30.24
CA LEU A 264 -13.26 14.14 29.12
C LEU A 264 -12.47 13.16 28.22
N ARG A 265 -11.24 12.86 28.62
CA ARG A 265 -10.09 12.93 27.74
C ARG A 265 -8.89 12.17 28.30
N ASN A 266 -8.87 11.92 29.62
CA ASN A 266 -7.81 11.31 30.43
C ASN A 266 -6.44 12.02 30.35
N SER A 267 -6.26 13.08 31.15
CA SER A 267 -4.93 13.64 31.49
C SER A 267 -4.96 14.48 32.76
N LYS A 268 -3.80 15.01 33.15
CA LYS A 268 -3.69 16.12 34.10
C LYS A 268 -4.01 17.48 33.41
N PRO A 269 -4.55 18.46 34.16
CA PRO A 269 -4.65 19.87 33.72
C PRO A 269 -3.28 20.47 33.42
N GLY A 270 -3.21 21.48 32.54
CA GLY A 270 -1.98 22.24 32.27
C GLY A 270 -0.83 21.47 31.59
N VAL A 271 -0.93 20.15 31.43
CA VAL A 271 0.10 19.30 30.80
C VAL A 271 -0.03 19.36 29.27
N PRO A 272 1.06 19.60 28.51
CA PRO A 272 1.06 19.42 27.07
C PRO A 272 0.68 17.99 26.67
N LEU A 273 -0.23 17.90 25.72
CA LEU A 273 -1.05 16.74 25.42
C LEU A 273 -0.87 16.48 23.94
N ILE A 274 -0.13 15.46 23.51
CA ILE A 274 0.73 15.69 22.34
C ILE A 274 0.66 14.70 21.17
N SER A 275 0.94 15.18 19.95
CA SER A 275 0.58 14.53 18.67
C SER A 275 1.59 14.70 17.54
N PRO A 276 1.95 13.65 16.78
CA PRO A 276 2.93 13.71 15.71
C PRO A 276 2.21 13.64 14.37
N PRO A 277 3.01 13.71 13.31
CA PRO A 277 2.78 13.06 12.05
C PRO A 277 3.51 11.70 11.92
N PRO A 278 2.98 10.76 11.11
CA PRO A 278 1.57 10.60 10.85
C PRO A 278 0.77 10.54 12.16
N HIS A 279 0.83 9.48 12.96
CA HIS A 279 -0.29 9.16 13.87
C HIS A 279 0.35 8.33 15.09
N HIS A 280 -0.11 7.18 15.65
CA HIS A 280 0.55 6.35 16.72
C HIS A 280 0.91 4.84 16.46
N ASP A 281 0.07 3.98 15.82
CA ASP A 281 0.37 2.71 15.02
C ASP A 281 0.30 2.44 13.37
N ILE A 282 -0.24 3.17 12.29
CA ILE A 282 0.04 3.36 10.77
C ILE A 282 1.25 4.26 10.33
N TYR A 283 2.28 3.81 9.63
CA TYR A 283 3.13 4.71 8.79
C TYR A 283 2.96 4.21 7.35
N SER A 284 1.87 3.48 7.07
CA SER A 284 1.51 2.77 5.83
C SER A 284 0.08 2.19 6.00
N ILE A 285 -0.42 1.48 5.01
CA ILE A 285 -1.80 1.16 4.68
C ILE A 285 -2.32 -0.23 5.02
N GLU A 286 -1.51 -1.29 5.11
CA GLU A 286 -2.06 -2.55 5.69
C GLU A 286 -2.36 -2.33 7.17
N ASP A 287 -1.60 -1.50 7.89
CA ASP A 287 -2.13 -1.10 9.19
C ASP A 287 -3.32 -0.17 9.01
N LEU A 288 -3.54 0.58 7.93
CA LEU A 288 -4.83 1.28 7.81
C LEU A 288 -5.99 0.27 7.66
N ALA A 289 -5.80 -0.83 6.93
CA ALA A 289 -6.66 -2.01 7.01
C ALA A 289 -6.70 -2.63 8.42
N GLN A 290 -5.66 -2.41 9.25
CA GLN A 290 -5.65 -2.78 10.67
C GLN A 290 -6.34 -1.80 11.61
N LEU A 291 -6.17 -0.45 11.59
CA LEU A 291 -6.96 0.48 12.45
C LEU A 291 -8.41 0.20 12.30
N ILE A 292 -8.81 -0.40 11.19
CA ILE A 292 -10.16 -0.45 10.84
C ILE A 292 -10.78 -1.73 11.50
N PHE A 293 -10.22 -2.97 11.60
CA PHE A 293 -10.87 -4.21 12.20
C PHE A 293 -11.68 -4.12 13.55
N ASP A 294 -11.03 -4.38 14.69
CA ASP A 294 -10.80 -3.33 15.71
C ASP A 294 -11.94 -2.80 16.61
N LEU A 295 -11.97 -1.50 17.02
CA LEU A 295 -13.15 -0.90 17.69
C LEU A 295 -14.38 -0.96 16.80
N HIS A 296 -14.37 -1.59 15.65
CA HIS A 296 -15.59 -1.79 14.93
C HIS A 296 -16.09 -3.22 14.90
N GLN A 297 -15.37 -4.04 15.65
CA GLN A 297 -15.95 -4.90 16.67
C GLN A 297 -16.67 -4.16 17.84
N VAL A 298 -16.81 -2.80 17.89
CA VAL A 298 -17.35 -2.08 19.08
C VAL A 298 -18.77 -1.48 18.97
N ASN A 299 -19.33 -1.26 17.77
CA ASN A 299 -20.71 -0.75 17.56
C ASN A 299 -21.21 -1.03 16.10
N PRO A 300 -21.31 -2.28 15.63
CA PRO A 300 -21.26 -2.66 14.20
C PRO A 300 -22.45 -2.25 13.29
N LYS A 301 -22.78 -0.95 13.25
CA LYS A 301 -23.90 -0.29 12.57
C LYS A 301 -23.59 1.14 12.06
N ALA A 302 -22.44 1.70 12.41
CA ALA A 302 -22.04 3.03 11.96
C ALA A 302 -21.50 2.99 10.53
N LYS A 303 -21.11 4.15 10.02
CA LYS A 303 -20.29 4.35 8.83
C LYS A 303 -18.84 4.68 9.25
N VAL A 304 -17.77 4.40 8.50
CA VAL A 304 -16.43 4.95 8.87
C VAL A 304 -15.65 5.66 7.78
N SER A 305 -15.66 6.98 7.90
CA SER A 305 -14.92 7.86 7.04
C SER A 305 -13.42 7.80 7.31
N VAL A 306 -12.62 8.11 6.30
CA VAL A 306 -11.27 8.62 6.49
C VAL A 306 -11.30 10.11 6.09
N LYS A 307 -10.33 10.98 6.42
CA LYS A 307 -10.37 12.44 6.10
C LYS A 307 -9.00 13.05 5.83
N LEU A 308 -8.79 13.50 4.58
CA LEU A 308 -7.44 13.44 3.99
C LEU A 308 -7.10 14.42 2.82
N VAL A 309 -5.88 14.32 2.20
CA VAL A 309 -4.99 15.49 1.86
C VAL A 309 -3.80 15.35 0.85
N ALA A 310 -3.49 16.33 -0.02
CA ALA A 310 -2.66 16.20 -1.26
C ALA A 310 -1.18 16.61 -1.43
N GLU A 311 -0.55 16.22 -2.56
CA GLU A 311 -0.91 15.13 -3.53
C GLU A 311 -1.19 15.41 -5.04
N ALA A 312 -0.15 15.38 -5.89
CA ALA A 312 -0.18 14.94 -7.29
C ALA A 312 0.20 13.45 -7.39
N GLY A 313 -0.04 12.82 -8.55
CA GLY A 313 0.04 11.36 -8.68
C GLY A 313 -1.05 10.65 -7.88
N ILE A 314 -2.14 11.38 -7.63
CA ILE A 314 -3.30 11.12 -6.78
C ILE A 314 -4.07 9.82 -7.09
N GLY A 315 -3.69 9.01 -8.06
CA GLY A 315 -4.29 7.69 -8.23
C GLY A 315 -4.02 6.70 -7.08
N THR A 316 -2.77 6.65 -6.63
CA THR A 316 -2.12 5.56 -5.88
C THR A 316 -2.58 5.38 -4.43
N VAL A 317 -2.11 6.15 -3.44
CA VAL A 317 -2.61 6.03 -2.05
C VAL A 317 -4.14 6.19 -1.95
N ALA A 318 -4.74 6.82 -2.97
CA ALA A 318 -6.18 7.02 -3.20
C ALA A 318 -6.90 5.81 -3.72
N SER A 319 -6.20 4.71 -3.91
CA SER A 319 -6.80 3.40 -3.77
C SER A 319 -6.01 2.44 -2.86
N GLY A 320 -5.25 2.92 -1.85
CA GLY A 320 -4.86 2.17 -0.62
C GLY A 320 -5.51 2.51 0.78
N VAL A 321 -5.67 3.76 1.24
CA VAL A 321 -6.32 4.13 2.54
C VAL A 321 -7.59 3.41 3.04
N ALA A 322 -8.64 3.31 2.23
CA ALA A 322 -9.79 2.46 2.55
C ALA A 322 -9.77 1.20 1.67
N LYS A 323 -8.53 0.77 1.44
CA LYS A 323 -8.06 -0.51 1.01
C LYS A 323 -7.49 -1.28 2.24
N GLY A 324 -7.71 -1.05 3.56
CA GLY A 324 -8.47 -0.09 4.41
C GLY A 324 -9.91 -0.38 5.01
N ASN A 325 -11.05 -0.19 4.31
CA ASN A 325 -12.49 -0.45 4.67
C ASN A 325 -13.33 0.71 5.30
N ALA A 326 -14.68 0.54 5.28
CA ALA A 326 -15.84 1.27 5.83
C ALA A 326 -17.07 2.17 5.24
N ASP A 327 -17.64 2.72 4.10
CA ASP A 327 -17.80 3.12 2.60
C ASP A 327 -17.81 4.63 1.80
N VAL A 328 -17.42 6.00 1.92
CA VAL A 328 -16.87 7.26 2.71
C VAL A 328 -15.32 7.69 2.93
N ILE A 329 -14.69 8.71 2.27
CA ILE A 329 -13.67 9.67 2.87
C ILE A 329 -14.35 11.02 2.88
N GLN A 330 -13.72 11.95 3.59
CA GLN A 330 -13.77 13.34 3.23
C GLN A 330 -12.37 13.96 3.05
N ILE A 331 -11.82 13.89 1.84
CA ILE A 331 -10.67 14.73 1.45
C ILE A 331 -11.10 16.23 1.38
N SER A 332 -10.23 17.25 1.48
CA SER A 332 -10.65 18.68 1.54
C SER A 332 -9.65 19.76 1.02
N GLY A 333 -9.86 20.41 -0.16
CA GLY A 333 -8.91 21.34 -0.87
C GLY A 333 -8.34 22.61 -0.15
N HIS A 334 -7.81 23.64 -0.86
CA HIS A 334 -7.06 24.72 -0.17
C HIS A 334 -7.86 25.89 0.41
N ASP A 335 -9.07 26.22 -0.03
CA ASP A 335 -9.56 27.60 0.23
C ASP A 335 -10.29 27.86 1.57
N GLY A 336 -9.48 27.82 2.64
CA GLY A 336 -9.73 28.35 3.98
C GLY A 336 -8.40 28.70 4.71
N GLY A 337 -7.74 29.81 4.40
CA GLY A 337 -6.25 29.92 4.32
C GLY A 337 -5.28 29.98 5.55
N THR A 338 -3.97 30.19 5.20
CA THR A 338 -2.76 30.72 5.94
C THR A 338 -2.05 29.88 7.04
N GLY A 339 -0.70 29.69 7.19
CA GLY A 339 0.54 29.96 6.39
C GLY A 339 1.92 29.87 7.15
N ALA A 340 3.08 29.79 6.43
CA ALA A 340 4.54 30.06 6.76
C ALA A 340 5.56 28.95 7.32
N SER A 341 6.84 28.85 6.79
CA SER A 341 7.84 27.70 6.91
C SER A 341 9.42 28.00 6.75
N PRO A 342 10.42 27.04 6.90
CA PRO A 342 11.92 27.24 7.03
C PRO A 342 12.97 26.43 6.10
N ILE A 343 14.34 26.47 6.33
CA ILE A 343 15.48 26.00 5.40
C ILE A 343 16.81 25.39 6.05
N SER A 344 17.49 24.32 5.48
CA SER A 344 19.00 24.02 5.34
C SER A 344 19.53 22.51 5.23
N SER A 345 20.67 22.18 4.53
CA SER A 345 21.62 20.95 4.62
C SER A 345 21.85 19.95 3.40
N ILE A 346 23.06 19.29 3.20
CA ILE A 346 23.42 18.26 2.11
C ILE A 346 24.83 17.48 2.17
N LYS A 347 25.01 16.31 1.45
CA LYS A 347 26.26 15.56 0.91
C LYS A 347 27.14 14.60 1.82
N HIS A 348 28.08 13.66 1.43
CA HIS A 348 28.74 13.08 0.18
C HIS A 348 29.56 11.71 0.41
N ALA A 349 30.19 11.02 -0.61
CA ALA A 349 31.01 9.74 -0.52
C ALA A 349 31.93 9.34 -1.77
N GLY A 350 32.78 8.25 -1.74
CA GLY A 350 33.53 7.61 -2.91
C GLY A 350 34.79 6.67 -2.67
N GLY A 351 35.31 5.87 -3.67
CA GLY A 351 36.63 5.09 -3.65
C GLY A 351 36.86 3.89 -4.68
N GLU A 352 37.69 2.81 -4.39
CA GLU A 352 37.86 1.49 -5.15
C GLU A 352 38.11 0.19 -4.25
N TYR A 353 37.69 -1.09 -4.59
CA TYR A 353 37.43 -2.20 -3.58
C TYR A 353 37.32 -3.72 -3.98
N HIS A 354 37.25 -4.62 -2.97
CA HIS A 354 36.87 -6.06 -3.06
C HIS A 354 35.88 -6.52 -1.94
N GLY A 355 34.63 -6.81 -2.31
CA GLY A 355 33.53 -7.05 -1.36
C GLY A 355 33.44 -8.37 -0.60
N ASN A 356 34.44 -9.26 -0.68
CA ASN A 356 34.58 -10.42 0.21
C ASN A 356 36.08 -10.68 0.41
N ASN A 357 36.60 -10.24 1.56
CA ASN A 357 38.03 -10.20 1.87
C ASN A 357 38.30 -10.75 3.30
N PRO A 358 39.55 -11.12 3.64
CA PRO A 358 39.85 -11.75 4.94
C PRO A 358 39.68 -10.84 6.17
N GLU A 359 39.59 -9.51 5.99
CA GLU A 359 39.34 -8.56 7.09
C GLU A 359 37.85 -8.51 7.43
N MET A 360 36.99 -8.33 6.44
CA MET A 360 35.53 -8.49 6.55
C MET A 360 35.15 -9.82 7.23
N SER A 361 35.81 -10.92 6.85
CA SER A 361 35.61 -12.22 7.52
C SER A 361 36.01 -12.20 9.00
N LYS A 362 37.13 -11.56 9.38
CA LYS A 362 37.55 -11.45 10.79
C LYS A 362 36.56 -10.60 11.60
N LEU A 363 36.07 -9.50 11.04
CA LEU A 363 35.08 -8.63 11.69
C LEU A 363 33.76 -9.37 11.93
N LEU A 364 33.25 -10.09 10.91
CA LEU A 364 32.02 -10.88 11.07
C LEU A 364 32.19 -12.02 12.07
N HIS A 365 33.28 -12.79 12.00
CA HIS A 365 33.60 -13.83 12.99
C HIS A 365 33.61 -13.30 14.43
N LYS A 366 34.15 -12.09 14.63
CA LYS A 366 34.16 -11.45 15.95
C LYS A 366 32.74 -11.10 16.40
N ALA A 367 31.96 -10.45 15.54
CA ALA A 367 30.59 -10.03 15.86
C ALA A 367 29.69 -11.21 16.26
N VAL A 368 29.67 -12.28 15.45
CA VAL A 368 28.76 -13.42 15.68
C VAL A 368 29.16 -14.25 16.90
N ARG A 369 30.46 -14.51 17.10
CA ARG A 369 30.93 -15.33 18.25
C ARG A 369 30.86 -14.59 19.58
N GLN A 370 30.94 -13.27 19.57
CA GLN A 370 30.88 -12.44 20.78
C GLN A 370 29.48 -11.89 21.09
N LYS A 371 28.46 -12.17 20.24
CA LYS A 371 27.09 -11.64 20.35
C LYS A 371 27.06 -10.12 20.61
N SER A 372 27.84 -9.38 19.82
CA SER A 372 28.13 -7.97 20.07
C SER A 372 27.61 -7.08 18.94
N GLU A 373 26.50 -6.37 19.17
CA GLU A 373 25.97 -5.31 18.29
C GLU A 373 27.03 -4.25 17.95
N ASN A 374 27.85 -3.86 18.94
CA ASN A 374 28.99 -2.94 18.74
C ASN A 374 30.04 -3.51 17.78
N SER A 375 30.24 -4.84 17.75
CA SER A 375 31.15 -5.47 16.78
C SER A 375 30.48 -5.70 15.42
N TYR A 376 29.14 -5.92 15.39
CA TYR A 376 28.38 -6.00 14.15
C TYR A 376 28.28 -4.66 13.44
N SER A 377 28.12 -3.55 14.18
CA SER A 377 28.12 -2.20 13.60
C SER A 377 29.50 -1.77 13.09
N VAL A 378 30.61 -2.26 13.66
CA VAL A 378 31.95 -2.14 13.04
C VAL A 378 32.05 -2.95 11.74
N TYR A 379 31.42 -4.13 11.67
CA TYR A 379 31.30 -4.89 10.42
C TYR A 379 30.43 -4.16 9.37
N GLN A 380 29.29 -3.58 9.77
CA GLN A 380 28.46 -2.73 8.90
C GLN A 380 29.24 -1.51 8.40
N GLN A 381 30.03 -0.83 9.25
CA GLN A 381 30.89 0.28 8.83
C GLN A 381 31.94 -0.16 7.80
N HIS A 382 32.53 -1.37 7.92
CA HIS A 382 33.43 -1.92 6.89
C HIS A 382 32.70 -2.32 5.58
N LEU A 383 31.37 -2.52 5.62
CA LEU A 383 30.53 -2.72 4.43
C LEU A 383 30.01 -1.42 3.81
N VAL A 384 29.80 -0.36 4.60
CA VAL A 384 29.26 0.95 4.17
C VAL A 384 30.37 1.90 3.72
N ASN A 385 31.54 1.89 4.38
CA ASN A 385 32.73 2.62 3.94
C ASN A 385 33.38 1.97 2.69
N ARG A 386 32.60 1.18 1.94
CA ARG A 386 33.06 0.56 0.72
C ARG A 386 32.90 1.50 -0.48
N PRO A 387 33.85 1.44 -1.38
CA PRO A 387 33.67 1.85 -2.75
C PRO A 387 32.62 1.06 -3.53
N VAL A 388 32.06 1.72 -4.54
CA VAL A 388 31.10 1.15 -5.49
C VAL A 388 31.73 -0.04 -6.21
N ASN A 389 31.13 -1.23 -6.03
CA ASN A 389 31.63 -2.50 -6.55
C ASN A 389 30.50 -3.39 -7.13
N VAL A 390 29.23 -3.13 -6.80
CA VAL A 390 28.02 -3.74 -7.41
C VAL A 390 26.98 -2.67 -7.75
N LEU A 391 26.00 -2.97 -8.61
CA LEU A 391 25.03 -1.97 -9.09
C LEU A 391 24.26 -1.31 -7.94
N ARG A 392 23.86 -2.08 -6.92
CA ARG A 392 23.21 -1.55 -5.71
C ARG A 392 24.07 -0.60 -4.86
N ASP A 393 25.39 -0.54 -5.06
CA ASP A 393 26.25 0.46 -4.40
C ASP A 393 26.10 1.86 -5.04
N LEU A 394 25.48 1.96 -6.23
CA LEU A 394 25.10 3.24 -6.86
C LEU A 394 23.73 3.75 -6.37
N LEU A 395 23.06 3.01 -5.48
CA LEU A 395 21.70 3.30 -5.04
C LEU A 395 21.71 3.68 -3.54
N GLU A 396 21.04 4.79 -3.21
CA GLU A 396 20.85 5.23 -1.83
C GLU A 396 19.39 5.03 -1.42
N PHE A 397 19.14 4.56 -0.18
CA PHE A 397 17.79 4.53 0.39
C PHE A 397 17.32 5.94 0.74
N LYS A 398 16.83 6.66 -0.26
CA LYS A 398 16.18 7.96 -0.09
C LYS A 398 14.77 7.78 0.49
N SER A 399 14.70 7.36 1.76
CA SER A 399 13.47 7.30 2.55
C SER A 399 12.82 8.69 2.58
N ASP A 400 11.60 8.78 2.07
CA ASP A 400 10.68 9.89 2.25
C ASP A 400 9.98 9.85 3.62
N ARG A 401 10.19 8.79 4.41
CA ARG A 401 9.82 8.70 5.83
C ARG A 401 10.88 9.32 6.72
N SER A 402 10.42 9.91 7.83
CA SER A 402 11.26 10.06 9.03
C SER A 402 11.52 8.68 9.67
N PRO A 403 12.68 8.45 10.33
CA PRO A 403 12.94 7.24 11.09
C PRO A 403 11.98 7.06 12.27
N ILE A 404 11.75 5.81 12.67
CA ILE A 404 10.80 5.44 13.73
C ILE A 404 11.43 4.39 14.67
N PRO A 405 10.90 4.13 15.89
CA PRO A 405 11.56 3.28 16.87
C PRO A 405 11.66 1.79 16.48
N VAL A 406 12.85 1.18 16.64
CA VAL A 406 13.11 -0.24 16.32
C VAL A 406 12.15 -1.24 17.00
N GLY A 407 11.56 -0.91 18.15
CA GLY A 407 10.49 -1.71 18.76
C GLY A 407 9.17 -1.80 17.96
N ARG A 408 9.12 -1.22 16.75
CA ARG A 408 8.02 -1.31 15.77
C ARG A 408 8.48 -1.84 14.41
N VAL A 409 9.70 -2.36 14.34
CA VAL A 409 10.17 -3.26 13.27
C VAL A 409 9.33 -4.54 13.37
N GLU A 410 8.83 -5.10 12.25
CA GLU A 410 8.35 -6.50 12.30
C GLU A 410 9.49 -7.34 12.88
N SER A 411 9.22 -8.16 13.90
CA SER A 411 10.29 -8.63 14.78
C SER A 411 11.41 -9.32 14.01
N ALA A 412 12.63 -9.33 14.56
CA ALA A 412 13.76 -10.00 13.92
C ALA A 412 13.39 -11.43 13.45
N SER A 413 12.67 -12.16 14.31
CA SER A 413 12.07 -13.48 14.09
C SER A 413 10.96 -13.59 13.03
N SER A 414 10.35 -12.49 12.59
CA SER A 414 9.45 -12.43 11.43
C SER A 414 10.27 -12.40 10.14
N ILE A 415 11.22 -11.46 10.07
CA ILE A 415 12.00 -11.17 8.87
C ILE A 415 12.88 -12.36 8.46
N VAL A 416 13.47 -13.10 9.43
CA VAL A 416 14.26 -14.31 9.11
C VAL A 416 13.49 -15.40 8.35
N GLN A 417 12.16 -15.41 8.40
CA GLN A 417 11.35 -16.39 7.66
C GLN A 417 11.45 -16.14 6.14
N ARG A 418 11.74 -14.90 5.74
CA ARG A 418 12.05 -14.48 4.36
C ARG A 418 13.49 -14.81 3.95
N PHE A 419 14.37 -15.18 4.90
CA PHE A 419 15.77 -15.50 4.63
C PHE A 419 15.94 -16.98 4.29
N CYS A 420 16.69 -17.23 3.22
CA CYS A 420 17.06 -18.54 2.74
C CYS A 420 18.58 -18.67 2.71
N THR A 421 19.15 -19.87 2.86
CA THR A 421 20.53 -20.11 2.43
C THR A 421 20.56 -20.69 1.02
N GLY A 422 21.54 -20.27 0.22
CA GLY A 422 21.69 -20.74 -1.16
C GLY A 422 22.09 -22.22 -1.20
N GLY A 423 21.58 -22.98 -2.19
CA GLY A 423 21.83 -24.41 -2.32
C GLY A 423 23.30 -24.76 -2.54
N MET A 424 24.02 -25.03 -1.45
CA MET A 424 25.45 -25.34 -1.42
C MET A 424 25.66 -26.84 -1.19
N SER A 425 25.92 -27.60 -2.26
CA SER A 425 25.84 -29.05 -2.19
C SER A 425 26.79 -29.70 -1.17
N LEU A 426 26.27 -30.69 -0.45
CA LEU A 426 27.06 -31.58 0.39
C LEU A 426 28.12 -32.28 -0.49
N GLY A 427 29.40 -32.07 -0.15
CA GLY A 427 30.53 -32.40 -1.03
C GLY A 427 31.29 -31.15 -1.49
N ALA A 428 30.59 -30.11 -1.96
CA ALA A 428 31.21 -28.81 -2.23
C ALA A 428 31.61 -28.13 -0.92
N ILE A 429 30.71 -28.12 0.06
CA ILE A 429 30.99 -27.79 1.48
C ILE A 429 31.07 -29.05 2.34
N SER A 430 31.70 -28.93 3.50
CA SER A 430 31.84 -30.02 4.47
C SER A 430 30.49 -30.35 5.13
N ARG A 431 30.33 -31.56 5.70
CA ARG A 431 29.08 -31.94 6.37
C ARG A 431 28.81 -31.08 7.61
N GLU A 432 29.87 -30.74 8.34
CA GLU A 432 29.85 -29.86 9.51
C GLU A 432 29.26 -28.48 9.15
N THR A 433 29.67 -27.94 8.00
CA THR A 433 29.15 -26.66 7.50
C THR A 433 27.69 -26.79 7.05
N HIS A 434 27.37 -27.82 6.27
CA HIS A 434 26.04 -28.00 5.68
C HIS A 434 24.96 -28.23 6.75
N GLU A 435 25.24 -29.11 7.70
CA GLU A 435 24.31 -29.45 8.78
C GLU A 435 24.19 -28.32 9.81
N ALA A 436 25.28 -27.62 10.15
CA ALA A 436 25.21 -26.44 11.03
C ALA A 436 24.41 -25.28 10.40
N ILE A 437 24.52 -25.10 9.07
CA ILE A 437 23.67 -24.15 8.33
C ILE A 437 22.20 -24.55 8.41
N ALA A 438 21.88 -25.83 8.18
CA ALA A 438 20.50 -26.31 8.22
C ALA A 438 19.87 -26.09 9.60
N ILE A 439 20.54 -26.55 10.66
CA ILE A 439 20.11 -26.37 12.06
C ILE A 439 19.89 -24.89 12.38
N ALA A 440 20.81 -24.01 11.98
CA ALA A 440 20.68 -22.57 12.25
C ALA A 440 19.45 -21.94 11.58
N MET A 441 19.14 -22.28 10.32
CA MET A 441 17.95 -21.77 9.65
C MET A 441 16.67 -22.30 10.29
N ASN A 442 16.65 -23.59 10.63
CA ASN A 442 15.50 -24.25 11.23
C ASN A 442 15.20 -23.69 12.64
N ARG A 443 16.24 -23.30 13.42
CA ARG A 443 16.09 -22.54 14.68
C ARG A 443 15.51 -21.13 14.51
N LEU A 444 15.61 -20.54 13.32
CA LEU A 444 15.15 -19.18 13.01
C LEU A 444 13.74 -19.13 12.37
N GLY A 445 13.21 -20.28 11.93
CA GLY A 445 12.05 -20.31 11.02
C GLY A 445 12.37 -19.86 9.59
N GLY A 446 13.66 -19.65 9.27
CA GLY A 446 14.14 -19.42 7.91
C GLY A 446 14.45 -20.72 7.19
N LYS A 447 14.78 -20.66 5.89
CA LYS A 447 14.83 -21.86 5.03
C LYS A 447 16.25 -22.23 4.59
N SER A 448 16.69 -23.45 4.86
CA SER A 448 17.95 -24.00 4.35
C SER A 448 17.76 -24.81 3.08
N ASN A 449 18.77 -24.85 2.19
CA ASN A 449 18.69 -25.51 0.87
C ASN A 449 19.77 -26.60 0.71
N SER A 450 19.36 -27.80 0.30
CA SER A 450 20.25 -28.98 0.15
C SER A 450 21.36 -28.78 -0.88
N GLY A 451 21.10 -28.00 -1.93
CA GLY A 451 21.87 -28.00 -3.17
C GLY A 451 21.85 -29.34 -3.91
N GLU A 452 22.56 -29.38 -5.04
CA GLU A 452 22.76 -30.50 -5.99
C GLU A 452 23.50 -31.75 -5.43
N GLY A 453 23.42 -32.01 -4.12
CA GLY A 453 24.27 -32.98 -3.42
C GLY A 453 23.62 -34.24 -2.89
N GLY A 454 22.29 -34.32 -2.91
CA GLY A 454 21.53 -35.22 -2.03
C GLY A 454 21.54 -34.72 -0.58
N GLU A 455 20.71 -35.35 0.26
CA GLU A 455 20.68 -35.12 1.70
C GLU A 455 20.61 -36.45 2.45
N ASP A 456 21.41 -36.60 3.51
CA ASP A 456 21.51 -37.85 4.27
C ASP A 456 20.27 -38.05 5.16
N PRO A 457 19.52 -39.17 5.03
CA PRO A 457 18.28 -39.40 5.77
C PRO A 457 18.36 -39.25 7.29
N ILE A 458 19.54 -39.46 7.88
CA ILE A 458 19.80 -39.25 9.31
C ILE A 458 19.49 -37.82 9.79
N ARG A 459 19.42 -36.85 8.86
CA ARG A 459 19.15 -35.44 9.14
C ARG A 459 17.66 -35.10 9.32
N TRP A 460 16.76 -35.98 8.85
CA TRP A 460 15.32 -35.69 8.75
C TRP A 460 14.57 -35.79 10.08
N SER A 461 15.11 -36.53 11.05
CA SER A 461 14.60 -36.55 12.42
C SER A 461 15.14 -35.35 13.23
N PRO A 462 14.38 -34.82 14.20
CA PRO A 462 14.92 -33.96 15.25
C PRO A 462 15.85 -34.76 16.19
N LEU A 463 16.90 -34.11 16.69
CA LEU A 463 17.83 -34.68 17.66
C LEU A 463 17.19 -34.77 19.05
N THR A 464 17.32 -35.93 19.68
CA THR A 464 16.84 -36.21 21.05
C THR A 464 17.95 -36.76 21.96
N ASP A 465 19.20 -36.74 21.48
CA ASP A 465 20.38 -37.36 22.10
C ASP A 465 21.44 -36.32 22.51
N VAL A 466 21.07 -35.04 22.58
CA VAL A 466 22.03 -33.95 22.81
C VAL A 466 22.39 -33.84 24.30
N VAL A 467 23.69 -33.92 24.58
CA VAL A 467 24.31 -33.73 25.91
C VAL A 467 25.48 -32.75 25.77
N ASP A 468 25.55 -31.74 26.64
CA ASP A 468 26.59 -30.69 26.67
C ASP A 468 26.87 -29.99 25.30
N GLY A 469 25.87 -29.97 24.42
CA GLY A 469 25.94 -29.38 23.08
C GLY A 469 26.52 -30.30 21.99
N TYR A 470 26.67 -31.59 22.27
CA TYR A 470 27.10 -32.65 21.35
C TYR A 470 26.01 -33.71 21.20
N SER A 471 25.99 -34.42 20.06
CA SER A 471 25.02 -35.48 19.74
C SER A 471 25.77 -36.71 19.22
N PRO A 472 25.54 -37.91 19.76
CA PRO A 472 26.00 -39.17 19.15
C PRO A 472 25.56 -39.36 17.69
N THR A 473 24.40 -38.83 17.30
CA THR A 473 23.89 -38.84 15.93
C THR A 473 24.70 -37.93 14.99
N LEU A 474 25.08 -36.72 15.44
CA LEU A 474 25.92 -35.77 14.69
C LEU A 474 27.19 -35.35 15.48
N PRO A 475 28.14 -36.27 15.72
CA PRO A 475 29.22 -36.10 16.71
C PRO A 475 30.35 -35.14 16.27
N HIS A 476 30.36 -34.76 14.99
CA HIS A 476 31.26 -33.76 14.41
C HIS A 476 30.75 -32.32 14.55
N LEU A 477 29.53 -32.11 15.07
CA LEU A 477 28.96 -30.79 15.37
C LEU A 477 29.10 -30.41 16.86
N LYS A 478 28.92 -29.11 17.14
CA LYS A 478 29.00 -28.52 18.48
C LYS A 478 27.95 -27.42 18.65
N GLY A 479 27.53 -27.15 19.89
CA GLY A 479 26.52 -26.14 20.19
C GLY A 479 25.10 -26.54 19.76
N LEU A 480 24.84 -27.85 19.74
CA LEU A 480 23.53 -28.45 19.47
C LEU A 480 22.57 -28.27 20.66
N GLN A 481 21.28 -28.50 20.43
CA GLN A 481 20.22 -28.59 21.45
C GLN A 481 19.19 -29.65 21.03
N ASN A 482 18.52 -30.28 21.99
CA ASN A 482 17.43 -31.22 21.67
C ASN A 482 16.29 -30.47 20.95
N GLY A 483 15.72 -31.10 19.92
CA GLY A 483 14.78 -30.48 18.98
C GLY A 483 15.44 -29.83 17.75
N ASP A 484 16.77 -29.71 17.69
CA ASP A 484 17.46 -29.36 16.44
C ASP A 484 17.16 -30.40 15.35
N THR A 485 16.87 -29.98 14.12
CA THR A 485 16.87 -30.86 12.94
C THR A 485 17.82 -30.31 11.88
N ALA A 486 18.55 -31.21 11.22
CA ALA A 486 19.49 -30.86 10.15
C ALA A 486 18.84 -30.96 8.75
N THR A 487 17.53 -31.13 8.65
CA THR A 487 16.77 -31.14 7.38
C THR A 487 16.97 -29.85 6.61
N SER A 488 17.19 -29.91 5.29
CA SER A 488 17.01 -28.74 4.43
C SER A 488 15.54 -28.58 4.05
N ALA A 489 14.91 -27.48 4.46
CA ALA A 489 13.51 -27.15 4.16
C ALA A 489 13.24 -27.03 2.65
N ILE A 490 14.20 -26.44 1.93
CA ILE A 490 14.26 -26.41 0.46
C ILE A 490 15.11 -27.59 -0.01
N LYS A 491 14.61 -28.40 -0.95
CA LYS A 491 15.36 -29.49 -1.55
C LYS A 491 15.51 -29.32 -3.06
N GLN A 492 16.76 -29.41 -3.54
CA GLN A 492 17.11 -29.01 -4.89
C GLN A 492 17.12 -30.19 -5.88
N VAL A 493 16.33 -30.08 -6.94
CA VAL A 493 16.30 -30.98 -8.09
C VAL A 493 17.16 -30.36 -9.20
N ALA A 494 18.37 -30.89 -9.39
CA ALA A 494 19.34 -30.43 -10.38
C ALA A 494 19.54 -31.46 -11.51
N SER A 495 20.15 -31.05 -12.63
CA SER A 495 20.32 -31.85 -13.85
C SER A 495 20.86 -33.27 -13.62
N GLY A 496 21.87 -33.44 -12.76
CA GLY A 496 22.45 -34.74 -12.43
C GLY A 496 21.64 -35.63 -11.49
N ARG A 497 20.48 -35.16 -10.97
CA ARG A 497 19.55 -35.87 -10.06
C ARG A 497 20.18 -36.55 -8.82
N PHE A 498 21.40 -36.17 -8.45
CA PHE A 498 22.16 -36.77 -7.35
C PHE A 498 21.40 -36.71 -6.02
N GLY A 499 21.03 -37.88 -5.49
CA GLY A 499 20.31 -38.01 -4.22
C GLY A 499 18.87 -37.49 -4.24
N VAL A 500 18.26 -37.34 -5.43
CA VAL A 500 16.82 -37.07 -5.57
C VAL A 500 16.08 -38.41 -5.54
N THR A 501 15.27 -38.63 -4.52
CA THR A 501 14.42 -39.81 -4.32
C THR A 501 13.01 -39.39 -3.89
N PRO A 502 11.99 -40.28 -3.95
CA PRO A 502 10.65 -39.97 -3.45
C PRO A 502 10.67 -39.45 -2.00
N THR A 503 11.43 -40.07 -1.11
CA THR A 503 11.51 -39.68 0.32
C THR A 503 12.25 -38.37 0.54
N PHE A 504 13.24 -38.05 -0.31
CA PHE A 504 13.82 -36.71 -0.36
C PHE A 504 12.76 -35.67 -0.74
N LEU A 505 11.97 -35.90 -1.80
CA LEU A 505 10.97 -34.95 -2.30
C LEU A 505 9.81 -34.68 -1.31
N VAL A 506 9.32 -35.71 -0.61
CA VAL A 506 8.20 -35.57 0.35
C VAL A 506 8.61 -35.03 1.73
N ASN A 507 9.91 -34.90 2.00
CA ASN A 507 10.46 -34.27 3.21
C ASN A 507 11.01 -32.86 2.97
N ALA A 508 10.48 -32.19 1.94
CA ALA A 508 10.69 -30.79 1.64
C ALA A 508 9.42 -29.98 1.92
N ASP A 509 9.58 -28.78 2.47
CA ASP A 509 8.53 -27.75 2.49
C ASP A 509 8.47 -27.02 1.14
N GLN A 510 9.57 -27.09 0.37
CA GLN A 510 9.72 -26.46 -0.93
C GLN A 510 10.71 -27.23 -1.82
N LEU A 511 10.35 -27.41 -3.08
CA LEU A 511 11.15 -28.13 -4.08
C LEU A 511 11.76 -27.13 -5.06
N GLU A 512 13.06 -27.21 -5.36
CA GLU A 512 13.76 -26.21 -6.19
C GLU A 512 14.35 -26.85 -7.46
N ILE A 513 13.72 -26.60 -8.61
CA ILE A 513 14.24 -26.96 -9.93
C ILE A 513 15.41 -26.03 -10.26
N LYS A 514 16.65 -26.54 -10.19
CA LYS A 514 17.87 -25.77 -10.43
C LYS A 514 18.26 -25.81 -11.90
N ILE A 515 17.73 -24.86 -12.68
CA ILE A 515 18.09 -24.67 -14.09
C ILE A 515 19.55 -24.20 -14.20
N ALA A 516 19.96 -23.20 -13.40
CA ALA A 516 21.28 -22.58 -13.52
C ALA A 516 21.85 -22.09 -12.16
N GLN A 517 23.09 -21.60 -12.17
CA GLN A 517 23.68 -20.86 -11.04
C GLN A 517 24.64 -19.76 -11.52
N GLY A 518 24.69 -18.62 -10.84
CA GLY A 518 25.38 -17.41 -11.33
C GLY A 518 26.85 -17.62 -11.72
N ALA A 519 27.61 -18.36 -10.91
CA ALA A 519 29.04 -18.63 -11.16
C ALA A 519 29.36 -19.52 -12.38
N LYS A 520 28.34 -20.05 -13.06
CA LYS A 520 28.40 -20.86 -14.29
C LYS A 520 26.98 -21.18 -14.79
N PRO A 521 26.32 -20.27 -15.52
CA PRO A 521 24.91 -20.42 -15.85
C PRO A 521 24.66 -21.54 -16.88
N GLY A 522 25.52 -21.63 -17.91
CA GLY A 522 25.46 -22.64 -18.97
C GLY A 522 26.20 -23.95 -18.68
N GLU A 523 26.44 -24.30 -17.41
CA GLU A 523 27.14 -25.54 -17.04
C GLU A 523 26.47 -26.26 -15.86
N GLY A 524 26.65 -27.59 -15.82
CA GLY A 524 26.20 -28.42 -14.71
C GLY A 524 27.02 -28.25 -13.43
N GLY A 525 26.56 -28.95 -12.38
CA GLY A 525 27.31 -29.15 -11.14
C GLY A 525 28.74 -29.67 -11.38
N GLN A 526 29.68 -29.30 -10.51
CA GLN A 526 31.07 -29.76 -10.61
C GLN A 526 31.62 -30.07 -9.21
N LEU A 527 32.05 -31.30 -9.00
CA LEU A 527 32.73 -31.73 -7.78
C LEU A 527 34.02 -32.49 -8.16
N PRO A 528 35.21 -31.89 -7.93
CA PRO A 528 36.49 -32.54 -8.23
C PRO A 528 36.61 -33.90 -7.52
N GLY A 529 37.11 -34.93 -8.20
CA GLY A 529 37.11 -36.32 -7.69
C GLY A 529 37.73 -36.51 -6.32
N LYS A 530 38.76 -35.73 -5.97
CA LYS A 530 39.36 -35.67 -4.63
C LYS A 530 38.41 -35.20 -3.50
N LYS A 531 37.23 -34.68 -3.83
CA LYS A 531 36.13 -34.32 -2.90
C LYS A 531 34.98 -35.33 -2.93
N VAL A 532 35.05 -36.36 -3.77
CA VAL A 532 34.08 -37.46 -3.86
C VAL A 532 34.57 -38.60 -2.97
N SER A 533 34.49 -38.37 -1.65
CA SER A 533 34.78 -39.40 -0.64
C SER A 533 33.75 -40.53 -0.70
N ALA A 534 34.02 -41.67 -0.06
CA ALA A 534 33.06 -42.80 -0.02
C ALA A 534 31.67 -42.38 0.51
N TYR A 535 31.62 -41.44 1.46
CA TYR A 535 30.39 -40.84 1.98
C TYR A 535 29.60 -40.09 0.89
N ILE A 536 30.24 -39.19 0.16
CA ILE A 536 29.61 -38.43 -0.95
C ILE A 536 29.25 -39.34 -2.12
N ALA A 537 30.09 -40.34 -2.41
CA ALA A 537 29.86 -41.32 -3.46
C ALA A 537 28.56 -42.10 -3.21
N ARG A 538 28.38 -42.62 -1.98
CA ARG A 538 27.15 -43.28 -1.53
C ARG A 538 25.93 -42.38 -1.66
N LEU A 539 25.98 -41.16 -1.10
CA LEU A 539 24.85 -40.24 -1.09
C LEU A 539 24.36 -39.85 -2.51
N ARG A 540 25.26 -39.88 -3.49
CA ARG A 540 24.99 -39.52 -4.88
C ARG A 540 24.86 -40.72 -5.82
N ASN A 541 24.79 -41.96 -5.31
CA ASN A 541 24.79 -43.21 -6.09
C ASN A 541 25.88 -43.25 -7.18
N SER A 542 27.11 -42.90 -6.78
CA SER A 542 28.25 -42.64 -7.68
C SER A 542 29.54 -43.30 -7.20
N LYS A 543 30.63 -43.17 -7.97
CA LYS A 543 31.91 -43.87 -7.70
C LYS A 543 32.89 -43.00 -6.88
N PRO A 544 33.47 -43.50 -5.78
CA PRO A 544 34.48 -42.75 -5.01
C PRO A 544 35.68 -42.31 -5.85
N GLY A 545 36.21 -41.12 -5.59
CA GLY A 545 37.38 -40.56 -6.27
C GLY A 545 37.15 -40.07 -7.70
N VAL A 546 36.04 -40.45 -8.36
CA VAL A 546 35.70 -40.03 -9.72
C VAL A 546 35.13 -38.60 -9.69
N PRO A 547 35.58 -37.65 -10.54
CA PRO A 547 34.99 -36.33 -10.61
C PRO A 547 33.54 -36.38 -11.09
N LEU A 548 32.64 -35.67 -10.41
CA LEU A 548 31.25 -35.54 -10.83
C LEU A 548 31.09 -34.21 -11.58
N ILE A 549 30.75 -34.31 -12.86
CA ILE A 549 30.32 -33.19 -13.70
C ILE A 549 28.90 -33.52 -14.12
N SER A 550 27.91 -32.72 -13.69
CA SER A 550 26.52 -32.93 -14.12
C SER A 550 26.34 -32.51 -15.58
N PRO A 551 25.35 -33.06 -16.31
CA PRO A 551 24.92 -32.51 -17.59
C PRO A 551 24.57 -31.01 -17.43
N PRO A 552 24.84 -30.16 -18.44
CA PRO A 552 24.36 -28.77 -18.43
C PRO A 552 22.82 -28.67 -18.43
N PRO A 553 22.07 -29.31 -19.34
CA PRO A 553 20.60 -29.26 -19.30
C PRO A 553 20.03 -30.26 -18.30
N HIS A 554 18.77 -30.05 -17.92
CA HIS A 554 17.92 -31.14 -17.41
C HIS A 554 17.43 -31.97 -18.61
N HIS A 555 17.61 -33.28 -18.58
CA HIS A 555 17.21 -34.15 -19.70
C HIS A 555 15.68 -34.39 -19.81
N ASP A 556 14.93 -33.83 -18.87
CA ASP A 556 13.47 -33.76 -18.77
C ASP A 556 12.95 -32.32 -18.83
N ILE A 557 13.77 -31.37 -19.34
CA ILE A 557 13.37 -29.99 -19.63
C ILE A 557 14.09 -29.50 -20.91
N TYR A 558 13.44 -29.61 -22.06
CA TYR A 558 13.91 -29.01 -23.33
C TYR A 558 13.06 -27.80 -23.78
N SER A 559 11.90 -27.61 -23.16
CA SER A 559 10.90 -26.59 -23.47
C SER A 559 10.26 -26.00 -22.19
N ILE A 560 9.31 -25.06 -22.34
CA ILE A 560 8.62 -24.46 -21.18
C ILE A 560 7.45 -25.34 -20.70
N GLU A 561 6.88 -26.12 -21.60
CA GLU A 561 5.87 -27.14 -21.35
C GLU A 561 6.46 -28.36 -20.64
N ASP A 562 7.72 -28.75 -20.92
CA ASP A 562 8.46 -29.72 -20.09
C ASP A 562 8.70 -29.21 -18.67
N LEU A 563 9.05 -27.92 -18.52
CA LEU A 563 9.20 -27.31 -17.19
C LEU A 563 7.87 -27.30 -16.44
N ALA A 564 6.77 -26.94 -17.11
CA ALA A 564 5.42 -27.03 -16.54
C ALA A 564 5.05 -28.49 -16.19
N GLN A 565 5.51 -29.48 -16.96
CA GLN A 565 5.33 -30.88 -16.62
C GLN A 565 6.15 -31.28 -15.38
N LEU A 566 7.42 -30.87 -15.25
CA LEU A 566 8.19 -31.13 -14.03
C LEU A 566 7.60 -30.42 -12.81
N ILE A 567 7.06 -29.20 -12.97
CA ILE A 567 6.34 -28.50 -11.89
C ILE A 567 5.08 -29.29 -11.50
N PHE A 568 4.32 -29.79 -12.48
CA PHE A 568 3.17 -30.67 -12.24
C PHE A 568 3.58 -31.97 -11.55
N ASP A 569 4.67 -32.62 -11.96
CA ASP A 569 5.22 -33.83 -11.33
C ASP A 569 5.57 -33.59 -9.85
N LEU A 570 6.18 -32.45 -9.52
CA LEU A 570 6.58 -32.10 -8.15
C LEU A 570 5.38 -31.74 -7.27
N HIS A 571 4.40 -30.99 -7.79
CA HIS A 571 3.10 -30.78 -7.14
C HIS A 571 2.31 -32.09 -6.97
N GLN A 572 2.50 -33.06 -7.87
CA GLN A 572 1.82 -34.34 -7.80
C GLN A 572 2.38 -35.21 -6.67
N VAL A 573 3.71 -35.33 -6.54
CA VAL A 573 4.35 -36.13 -5.46
C VAL A 573 4.30 -35.45 -4.10
N ASN A 574 4.26 -34.11 -4.04
CA ASN A 574 4.15 -33.36 -2.78
C ASN A 574 3.23 -32.13 -2.92
N PRO A 575 1.89 -32.30 -2.94
CA PRO A 575 0.91 -31.22 -3.14
C PRO A 575 0.80 -30.22 -1.97
N LYS A 576 1.73 -30.26 -1.02
CA LYS A 576 1.88 -29.29 0.08
C LYS A 576 3.15 -28.45 -0.04
N ALA A 577 4.12 -28.89 -0.84
CA ALA A 577 5.37 -28.16 -1.04
C ALA A 577 5.23 -27.17 -2.19
N LYS A 578 5.77 -25.96 -1.98
CA LYS A 578 5.89 -24.97 -3.05
C LYS A 578 6.93 -25.43 -4.07
N VAL A 579 6.67 -25.21 -5.36
CA VAL A 579 7.64 -25.46 -6.43
C VAL A 579 8.36 -24.16 -6.80
N SER A 580 9.67 -24.17 -6.66
CA SER A 580 10.61 -23.12 -7.05
C SER A 580 11.31 -23.47 -8.35
N VAL A 581 11.60 -22.46 -9.18
CA VAL A 581 12.58 -22.58 -10.26
C VAL A 581 13.73 -21.61 -10.02
N LYS A 582 14.96 -22.12 -9.92
CA LYS A 582 16.18 -21.32 -9.75
C LYS A 582 16.84 -21.06 -11.10
N LEU A 583 16.71 -19.81 -11.52
CA LEU A 583 17.22 -19.19 -12.73
C LEU A 583 18.48 -18.35 -12.43
N VAL A 584 19.12 -17.83 -13.47
CA VAL A 584 20.20 -16.83 -13.39
C VAL A 584 19.76 -15.53 -14.04
N ALA A 585 20.17 -14.40 -13.49
CA ALA A 585 19.98 -13.10 -14.11
C ALA A 585 20.73 -13.01 -15.45
N GLU A 586 20.00 -12.86 -16.55
CA GLU A 586 20.50 -12.56 -17.89
C GLU A 586 19.41 -11.81 -18.68
N ALA A 587 19.74 -11.22 -19.83
CA ALA A 587 18.78 -10.44 -20.61
C ALA A 587 17.70 -11.35 -21.21
N GLY A 588 16.42 -11.04 -20.96
CA GLY A 588 15.28 -11.85 -21.38
C GLY A 588 14.77 -12.83 -20.32
N ILE A 589 15.42 -12.90 -19.14
CA ILE A 589 15.02 -13.81 -18.06
C ILE A 589 13.59 -13.57 -17.54
N GLY A 590 13.06 -12.35 -17.67
CA GLY A 590 11.67 -12.05 -17.31
C GLY A 590 10.64 -12.71 -18.25
N THR A 591 11.02 -13.02 -19.49
CA THR A 591 10.21 -13.82 -20.41
C THR A 591 10.18 -15.27 -19.95
N VAL A 592 11.34 -15.82 -19.57
CA VAL A 592 11.45 -17.18 -18.97
C VAL A 592 10.63 -17.26 -17.68
N ALA A 593 10.76 -16.27 -16.78
CA ALA A 593 9.99 -16.19 -15.54
C ALA A 593 8.47 -16.15 -15.79
N SER A 594 8.03 -15.46 -16.85
CA SER A 594 6.62 -15.46 -17.26
C SER A 594 6.14 -16.81 -17.81
N GLY A 595 7.03 -17.56 -18.46
CA GLY A 595 6.79 -18.97 -18.80
C GLY A 595 6.65 -19.84 -17.54
N VAL A 596 7.57 -19.69 -16.59
CA VAL A 596 7.60 -20.44 -15.32
C VAL A 596 6.34 -20.23 -14.48
N ALA A 597 5.86 -18.98 -14.35
CA ALA A 597 4.64 -18.66 -13.62
C ALA A 597 3.36 -19.14 -14.35
N LYS A 598 3.39 -19.24 -15.69
CA LYS A 598 2.34 -19.94 -16.47
C LYS A 598 2.41 -21.46 -16.30
N GLY A 599 3.60 -21.99 -16.06
CA GLY A 599 3.86 -23.39 -15.68
C GLY A 599 3.47 -23.77 -14.25
N ASN A 600 2.78 -22.88 -13.51
CA ASN A 600 2.25 -23.13 -12.16
C ASN A 600 3.32 -23.36 -11.06
N ALA A 601 4.50 -22.74 -11.20
CA ALA A 601 5.43 -22.60 -10.09
C ALA A 601 4.89 -21.60 -9.05
N ASP A 602 5.22 -21.81 -7.77
CA ASP A 602 4.88 -20.93 -6.65
C ASP A 602 5.97 -19.90 -6.34
N VAL A 603 7.21 -20.18 -6.79
CA VAL A 603 8.40 -19.37 -6.48
C VAL A 603 9.33 -19.32 -7.69
N ILE A 604 9.92 -18.16 -7.97
CA ILE A 604 11.01 -18.02 -8.95
C ILE A 604 12.20 -17.39 -8.26
N GLN A 605 13.33 -18.11 -8.24
CA GLN A 605 14.58 -17.57 -7.72
C GLN A 605 15.46 -17.06 -8.86
N ILE A 606 15.85 -15.78 -8.79
CA ILE A 606 16.84 -15.17 -9.68
C ILE A 606 18.22 -15.18 -8.99
N SER A 607 19.23 -15.72 -9.66
CA SER A 607 20.60 -15.80 -9.13
C SER A 607 21.55 -14.84 -9.85
N GLY A 608 22.27 -13.98 -9.14
CA GLY A 608 23.28 -13.09 -9.70
C GLY A 608 24.62 -13.78 -9.97
N HIS A 609 25.37 -13.26 -10.95
CA HIS A 609 26.73 -13.70 -11.30
C HIS A 609 27.71 -13.74 -10.11
N ASP A 610 27.48 -12.92 -9.08
CA ASP A 610 28.25 -12.84 -7.84
C ASP A 610 27.90 -13.95 -6.81
N GLY A 611 27.07 -14.93 -7.22
CA GLY A 611 26.83 -16.16 -6.48
C GLY A 611 28.10 -17.00 -6.26
N GLY A 612 28.24 -17.59 -5.07
CA GLY A 612 29.41 -18.40 -4.73
C GLY A 612 29.45 -19.77 -5.43
N THR A 613 30.64 -20.37 -5.51
CA THR A 613 30.82 -21.74 -6.00
C THR A 613 31.94 -22.50 -5.29
N GLY A 614 31.78 -23.81 -5.15
CA GLY A 614 32.84 -24.72 -4.68
C GLY A 614 33.85 -25.08 -5.78
N ALA A 615 33.40 -25.14 -7.04
CA ALA A 615 34.22 -25.37 -8.24
C ALA A 615 33.47 -24.88 -9.50
N SER A 616 34.16 -24.11 -10.34
CA SER A 616 33.71 -23.60 -11.64
C SER A 616 34.93 -23.09 -12.43
N PRO A 617 34.92 -23.07 -13.77
CA PRO A 617 35.95 -22.41 -14.56
C PRO A 617 36.08 -20.92 -14.21
N ILE A 618 37.30 -20.39 -14.24
CA ILE A 618 37.56 -18.96 -13.95
C ILE A 618 36.87 -18.07 -15.00
N SER A 619 36.80 -18.53 -16.25
CA SER A 619 36.03 -17.87 -17.32
C SER A 619 34.58 -17.67 -16.93
N SER A 620 33.91 -18.72 -16.46
CA SER A 620 32.49 -18.69 -16.09
C SER A 620 32.24 -17.84 -14.83
N ILE A 621 33.15 -17.88 -13.85
CA ILE A 621 33.15 -17.00 -12.66
C ILE A 621 33.33 -15.51 -13.03
N LYS A 622 33.90 -15.19 -14.19
CA LYS A 622 34.28 -13.82 -14.58
C LYS A 622 33.50 -13.22 -15.75
N HIS A 623 32.85 -14.04 -16.57
CA HIS A 623 32.31 -13.62 -17.87
C HIS A 623 30.94 -14.21 -18.19
N ALA A 624 30.29 -14.94 -17.26
CA ALA A 624 28.97 -15.52 -17.49
C ALA A 624 27.98 -15.13 -16.39
N GLY A 625 26.73 -14.88 -16.79
CA GLY A 625 25.67 -14.35 -15.93
C GLY A 625 25.75 -12.84 -15.72
N GLY A 626 24.60 -12.23 -15.39
CA GLY A 626 24.45 -10.81 -15.09
C GLY A 626 24.29 -10.50 -13.59
N PRO A 627 24.28 -9.22 -13.23
CA PRO A 627 23.94 -8.76 -11.87
C PRO A 627 22.46 -9.07 -11.56
N TRP A 628 22.18 -9.52 -10.33
CA TRP A 628 20.82 -9.86 -9.95
C TRP A 628 19.90 -8.64 -9.91
N GLU A 629 20.44 -7.44 -9.69
CA GLU A 629 19.68 -6.19 -9.69
C GLU A 629 18.90 -6.01 -11.02
N LEU A 630 19.51 -6.38 -12.15
CA LEU A 630 18.85 -6.31 -13.46
C LEU A 630 17.90 -7.49 -13.67
N GLY A 631 18.33 -8.73 -13.42
CA GLY A 631 17.50 -9.91 -13.66
C GLY A 631 16.27 -10.01 -12.76
N LEU A 632 16.37 -9.53 -11.51
CA LEU A 632 15.25 -9.43 -10.57
C LEU A 632 14.26 -8.36 -11.05
N ALA A 633 14.75 -7.16 -11.38
CA ALA A 633 13.90 -6.09 -11.88
C ALA A 633 13.22 -6.47 -13.21
N GLU A 634 13.93 -7.12 -14.13
CA GLU A 634 13.35 -7.61 -15.40
C GLU A 634 12.28 -8.69 -15.13
N SER A 635 12.56 -9.63 -14.22
CA SER A 635 11.59 -10.68 -13.85
C SER A 635 10.35 -10.09 -13.19
N HIS A 636 10.52 -9.23 -12.20
CA HIS A 636 9.44 -8.53 -11.51
C HIS A 636 8.57 -7.73 -12.48
N GLN A 637 9.19 -6.87 -13.30
CA GLN A 637 8.48 -6.08 -14.31
C GLN A 637 7.77 -6.95 -15.35
N THR A 638 8.37 -8.03 -15.82
CA THR A 638 7.79 -8.84 -16.91
C THR A 638 6.66 -9.74 -16.41
N LEU A 639 6.78 -10.25 -15.17
CA LEU A 639 5.69 -10.93 -14.46
C LEU A 639 4.50 -9.99 -14.18
N ILE A 640 4.75 -8.73 -13.82
CA ILE A 640 3.70 -7.71 -13.71
C ILE A 640 3.05 -7.45 -15.07
N LYS A 641 3.85 -7.16 -16.12
CA LYS A 641 3.37 -6.92 -17.49
C LYS A 641 2.53 -8.07 -18.07
N ASN A 642 2.69 -9.30 -17.57
CA ASN A 642 1.94 -10.48 -18.01
C ASN A 642 0.74 -10.86 -17.11
N GLY A 643 0.51 -10.19 -15.97
CA GLY A 643 -0.52 -10.61 -15.00
C GLY A 643 -0.17 -11.92 -14.29
N LEU A 644 1.10 -12.08 -13.88
CA LEU A 644 1.64 -13.32 -13.32
C LEU A 644 2.40 -13.14 -12.01
N ARG A 645 2.76 -11.90 -11.62
CA ARG A 645 3.58 -11.65 -10.40
C ARG A 645 2.90 -12.13 -9.11
N GLU A 646 1.58 -12.03 -9.04
CA GLU A 646 0.73 -12.55 -7.97
C GLU A 646 0.81 -14.08 -7.79
N ARG A 647 1.20 -14.82 -8.83
CA ARG A 647 1.27 -16.30 -8.80
C ARG A 647 2.57 -16.83 -8.21
N VAL A 648 3.60 -15.99 -8.14
CA VAL A 648 4.98 -16.41 -7.80
C VAL A 648 5.63 -15.49 -6.79
N ILE A 649 6.15 -16.09 -5.72
CA ILE A 649 7.11 -15.46 -4.82
C ILE A 649 8.41 -15.23 -5.60
N LEU A 650 8.94 -14.01 -5.59
CA LEU A 650 10.26 -13.74 -6.14
C LEU A 650 11.33 -13.87 -5.07
N ARG A 651 12.27 -14.81 -5.27
CA ARG A 651 13.45 -14.97 -4.44
C ARG A 651 14.68 -14.48 -5.20
N VAL A 652 15.70 -14.00 -4.49
CA VAL A 652 16.97 -13.61 -5.12
C VAL A 652 18.19 -14.08 -4.33
N ASP A 653 19.28 -14.50 -5.00
CA ASP A 653 20.60 -14.65 -4.37
C ASP A 653 21.73 -14.04 -5.21
N GLY A 654 22.85 -13.71 -4.56
CA GLY A 654 24.02 -13.06 -5.18
C GLY A 654 24.67 -12.03 -4.24
N GLY A 655 25.80 -12.40 -3.63
CA GLY A 655 26.63 -11.47 -2.84
C GLY A 655 26.00 -10.77 -1.61
N PHE A 656 24.81 -11.16 -1.14
CA PHE A 656 24.13 -10.60 0.06
C PHE A 656 24.97 -10.76 1.34
N LYS A 657 25.05 -9.71 2.17
CA LYS A 657 25.90 -9.59 3.37
C LYS A 657 25.30 -8.80 4.55
N SER A 658 24.34 -7.89 4.30
CA SER A 658 23.68 -7.07 5.34
C SER A 658 22.20 -6.80 5.04
N GLY A 659 21.48 -6.15 5.96
CA GLY A 659 20.08 -5.75 5.77
C GLY A 659 19.90 -4.75 4.61
N VAL A 660 20.90 -3.92 4.32
CA VAL A 660 20.96 -3.09 3.11
C VAL A 660 20.82 -3.93 1.82
N ASP A 661 21.47 -5.10 1.70
CA ASP A 661 21.30 -5.95 0.51
C ASP A 661 19.86 -6.49 0.42
N VAL A 662 19.27 -6.88 1.56
CA VAL A 662 17.87 -7.33 1.69
C VAL A 662 16.89 -6.24 1.26
N LEU A 663 17.04 -5.02 1.79
CA LEU A 663 16.19 -3.89 1.48
C LEU A 663 16.31 -3.45 0.01
N MET A 664 17.50 -3.57 -0.60
CA MET A 664 17.69 -3.29 -2.03
C MET A 664 16.93 -4.32 -2.87
N ALA A 665 17.04 -5.60 -2.52
CA ALA A 665 16.26 -6.65 -3.16
C ALA A 665 14.74 -6.48 -2.97
N ALA A 666 14.30 -6.08 -1.78
CA ALA A 666 12.89 -5.80 -1.49
C ALA A 666 12.35 -4.68 -2.39
N THR A 667 13.09 -3.58 -2.51
CA THR A 667 12.71 -2.45 -3.39
C THR A 667 12.82 -2.76 -4.88
N MET A 668 13.63 -3.76 -5.27
CA MET A 668 13.65 -4.34 -6.62
C MET A 668 12.58 -5.44 -6.82
N GLY A 669 11.77 -5.70 -5.79
CA GLY A 669 10.58 -6.53 -5.89
C GLY A 669 10.77 -8.02 -5.64
N ALA A 670 11.80 -8.41 -4.89
CA ALA A 670 11.91 -9.73 -4.26
C ALA A 670 11.15 -9.78 -2.91
N ASP A 671 10.60 -10.95 -2.61
CA ASP A 671 9.91 -11.28 -1.36
C ASP A 671 10.84 -12.03 -0.38
N GLU A 672 11.84 -12.75 -0.91
CA GLU A 672 12.75 -13.63 -0.18
C GLU A 672 14.22 -13.51 -0.63
N TYR A 673 15.15 -13.77 0.29
CA TYR A 673 16.55 -13.34 0.19
C TYR A 673 17.52 -14.48 0.49
N GLY A 674 18.40 -14.81 -0.46
CA GLY A 674 19.27 -15.97 -0.43
C GLY A 674 20.73 -15.66 -0.09
N PHE A 675 21.23 -16.27 0.98
CA PHE A 675 22.57 -16.04 1.51
C PHE A 675 23.45 -17.28 1.35
N GLY A 676 24.43 -17.21 0.44
CA GLY A 676 25.42 -18.27 0.23
C GLY A 676 26.71 -18.01 1.00
N SER A 677 27.65 -17.30 0.38
CA SER A 677 29.01 -17.14 0.90
C SER A 677 29.10 -16.45 2.26
N VAL A 678 28.21 -15.51 2.62
CA VAL A 678 28.26 -14.88 3.95
C VAL A 678 27.85 -15.86 5.07
N ALA A 679 26.94 -16.80 4.81
CA ALA A 679 26.61 -17.87 5.76
C ALA A 679 27.81 -18.82 5.98
N MET A 680 28.59 -19.08 4.92
CA MET A 680 29.88 -19.78 5.05
C MET A 680 30.92 -18.96 5.84
N ILE A 681 30.91 -17.63 5.73
CA ILE A 681 31.83 -16.76 6.51
C ILE A 681 31.41 -16.75 7.99
N ALA A 682 30.14 -16.52 8.32
CA ALA A 682 29.66 -16.57 9.70
C ALA A 682 30.01 -17.90 10.40
N THR A 683 29.93 -19.02 9.67
CA THR A 683 30.30 -20.36 10.16
C THR A 683 31.80 -20.70 10.10
N GLY A 684 32.68 -19.83 9.58
CA GLY A 684 34.14 -20.04 9.69
C GLY A 684 35.01 -19.64 8.49
N CYS A 685 34.44 -19.30 7.33
CA CYS A 685 35.22 -19.11 6.11
C CYS A 685 36.10 -17.85 6.14
N VAL A 686 37.42 -18.05 6.09
CA VAL A 686 38.44 -16.98 6.03
C VAL A 686 38.71 -16.46 4.60
N MET A 687 37.78 -16.66 3.67
CA MET A 687 37.87 -16.22 2.27
C MET A 687 39.17 -16.59 1.52
N ALA A 688 39.76 -17.75 1.83
CA ALA A 688 40.98 -18.26 1.18
C ALA A 688 40.81 -18.68 -0.31
N ARG A 689 39.57 -18.71 -0.84
CA ARG A 689 39.18 -19.00 -2.25
C ARG A 689 39.65 -20.35 -2.86
N ILE A 690 40.40 -21.17 -2.13
CA ILE A 690 40.88 -22.49 -2.54
C ILE A 690 39.85 -23.64 -2.39
N CYS A 691 38.55 -23.37 -2.47
CA CYS A 691 37.46 -24.33 -2.20
C CYS A 691 37.50 -25.60 -3.08
N HIS A 692 37.92 -25.44 -4.34
CA HIS A 692 38.05 -26.52 -5.33
C HIS A 692 39.28 -27.42 -5.05
N THR A 693 40.26 -26.94 -4.28
CA THR A 693 41.52 -27.67 -4.04
C THR A 693 41.37 -28.84 -3.08
N ASN A 694 40.28 -28.87 -2.29
CA ASN A 694 40.07 -29.70 -1.10
C ASN A 694 40.99 -29.35 0.11
N ASN A 695 41.70 -28.21 0.08
CA ASN A 695 42.64 -27.80 1.13
C ASN A 695 42.12 -26.59 1.94
N CYS A 696 40.82 -26.54 2.25
CA CYS A 696 40.26 -25.44 3.03
C CYS A 696 40.88 -25.38 4.45
N PRO A 697 41.53 -24.28 4.86
CA PRO A 697 42.35 -24.25 6.08
C PRO A 697 41.54 -24.36 7.39
N VAL A 698 40.22 -24.14 7.29
CA VAL A 698 39.24 -24.02 8.37
C VAL A 698 38.09 -25.04 8.23
N GLY A 699 38.31 -26.14 7.51
CA GLY A 699 37.34 -27.23 7.32
C GLY A 699 36.19 -26.95 6.35
N VAL A 700 35.65 -25.73 6.33
CA VAL A 700 34.40 -25.31 5.67
C VAL A 700 34.17 -25.90 4.26
N ALA A 701 35.18 -25.87 3.40
CA ALA A 701 35.09 -26.31 2.00
C ALA A 701 36.00 -27.53 1.71
N SER A 702 36.14 -28.44 2.68
CA SER A 702 36.97 -29.64 2.60
C SER A 702 36.16 -30.91 2.89
N GLN A 703 36.60 -32.04 2.31
CA GLN A 703 36.20 -33.38 2.73
C GLN A 703 37.31 -34.13 3.48
N ARG A 704 38.56 -33.63 3.46
CA ARG A 704 39.71 -34.14 4.24
C ARG A 704 39.43 -34.00 5.73
N GLU A 705 39.45 -35.09 6.49
CA GLU A 705 39.03 -35.16 7.89
C GLU A 705 39.91 -34.32 8.82
N GLU A 706 41.22 -34.34 8.61
CA GLU A 706 42.22 -33.52 9.31
C GLU A 706 42.11 -32.01 9.03
N LEU A 707 41.27 -31.63 8.06
CA LEU A 707 40.84 -30.26 7.82
C LEU A 707 39.41 -30.02 8.32
N ARG A 708 38.47 -30.96 8.14
CA ARG A 708 37.09 -30.88 8.67
C ARG A 708 37.08 -30.72 10.20
N ALA A 709 37.99 -31.41 10.90
CA ALA A 709 38.22 -31.27 12.34
C ALA A 709 38.66 -29.85 12.79
N ARG A 710 39.01 -28.96 11.84
CA ARG A 710 39.33 -27.53 12.08
C ARG A 710 38.12 -26.60 11.89
N PHE A 711 36.94 -27.15 11.61
CA PHE A 711 35.72 -26.36 11.47
C PHE A 711 35.40 -25.62 12.78
N PRO A 712 35.35 -24.27 12.78
CA PRO A 712 35.30 -23.49 14.02
C PRO A 712 33.89 -22.99 14.38
N GLY A 713 32.89 -23.25 13.53
CA GLY A 713 31.54 -22.69 13.66
C GLY A 713 30.60 -23.53 14.51
N VAL A 714 29.60 -22.87 15.09
CA VAL A 714 28.43 -23.50 15.70
C VAL A 714 27.14 -22.94 15.07
N PRO A 715 25.99 -23.63 15.09
CA PRO A 715 24.74 -23.11 14.52
C PRO A 715 24.35 -21.73 15.08
N GLY A 716 24.67 -21.48 16.35
CA GLY A 716 24.47 -20.20 17.02
C GLY A 716 25.18 -19.00 16.35
N ASP A 717 26.33 -19.20 15.68
CA ASP A 717 27.03 -18.11 14.98
C ASP A 717 26.16 -17.55 13.83
N LEU A 718 25.49 -18.45 13.09
CA LEU A 718 24.65 -18.07 11.96
C LEU A 718 23.27 -17.54 12.42
N VAL A 719 22.75 -18.04 13.55
CA VAL A 719 21.57 -17.47 14.22
C VAL A 719 21.80 -15.99 14.57
N ASN A 720 22.94 -15.66 15.20
CA ASN A 720 23.25 -14.28 15.58
C ASN A 720 23.37 -13.36 14.35
N PHE A 721 24.03 -13.83 13.28
CA PHE A 721 24.16 -13.07 12.02
C PHE A 721 22.80 -12.63 11.47
N PHE A 722 21.87 -13.58 11.32
CA PHE A 722 20.60 -13.28 10.67
C PHE A 722 19.65 -12.44 11.51
N LEU A 723 19.71 -12.51 12.84
CA LEU A 723 18.96 -11.60 13.71
C LEU A 723 19.45 -10.14 13.54
N TYR A 724 20.76 -9.90 13.47
CA TYR A 724 21.29 -8.56 13.21
C TYR A 724 20.95 -8.03 11.82
N VAL A 725 20.92 -8.89 10.79
CA VAL A 725 20.46 -8.55 9.43
C VAL A 725 18.97 -8.18 9.42
N ALA A 726 18.16 -8.75 10.32
CA ALA A 726 16.74 -8.50 10.43
C ALA A 726 16.40 -7.22 11.23
N GLU A 727 17.06 -6.95 12.35
CA GLU A 727 16.84 -5.73 13.15
C GLU A 727 17.13 -4.43 12.37
N GLU A 728 17.90 -4.55 11.28
CA GLU A 728 18.23 -3.50 10.30
C GLU A 728 17.04 -3.07 9.41
N VAL A 729 15.94 -3.85 9.31
CA VAL A 729 14.99 -3.78 8.16
C VAL A 729 13.77 -2.87 8.36
N ALA A 730 12.88 -3.19 9.30
CA ALA A 730 11.45 -3.04 8.98
C ALA A 730 10.68 -1.94 9.74
N SER A 731 11.24 -0.75 9.97
CA SER A 731 10.67 0.23 10.90
C SER A 731 9.35 0.91 10.44
N GLY A 732 8.27 0.13 10.50
CA GLY A 732 7.09 0.30 11.37
C GLY A 732 5.95 1.17 10.92
N ARG A 733 4.99 1.34 11.85
CA ARG A 733 3.76 2.10 11.61
C ARG A 733 3.28 3.00 12.83
N PHE A 734 2.71 4.22 12.60
CA PHE A 734 2.05 5.20 13.53
C PHE A 734 0.59 5.79 13.19
N GLY A 735 -0.54 5.26 13.74
CA GLY A 735 -2.02 5.42 13.99
C GLY A 735 -2.72 4.57 15.14
N VAL A 736 -3.26 3.33 15.19
CA VAL A 736 -4.04 2.43 14.28
C VAL A 736 -4.02 0.91 14.73
N THR A 737 -5.06 0.26 15.33
CA THR A 737 -4.84 -0.98 16.18
C THR A 737 -5.88 -2.13 16.31
N PRO A 738 -6.52 -2.28 17.50
CA PRO A 738 -7.99 -2.21 17.77
C PRO A 738 -8.70 -0.82 17.82
N THR A 739 -8.98 -0.11 16.71
CA THR A 739 -9.97 1.00 16.57
C THR A 739 -10.88 1.35 15.24
N PHE A 740 -11.57 0.58 14.25
CA PHE A 740 -12.48 1.18 13.12
C PHE A 740 -13.39 0.70 11.81
N LEU A 741 -13.79 -0.32 10.97
CA LEU A 741 -14.19 -1.79 10.80
C LEU A 741 -15.70 -1.93 10.88
N VAL A 742 -16.24 -3.12 11.21
CA VAL A 742 -17.64 -3.53 10.92
C VAL A 742 -18.80 -2.68 11.53
N ASN A 743 -18.51 -1.52 12.15
CA ASN A 743 -19.36 -0.33 12.18
C ASN A 743 -19.14 0.50 10.90
N ALA A 744 -19.39 -0.11 9.75
CA ALA A 744 -18.91 0.41 8.49
C ALA A 744 -19.92 0.31 7.36
N ASP A 745 -20.52 1.45 7.03
CA ASP A 745 -21.11 1.69 5.72
C ASP A 745 -20.90 3.12 5.08
N GLN A 746 -19.90 3.97 5.42
CA GLN A 746 -19.20 4.99 4.54
C GLN A 746 -17.67 5.32 4.99
N LEU A 747 -16.36 5.03 4.53
CA LEU A 747 -15.29 4.44 3.51
C LEU A 747 -14.84 4.84 2.10
N GLU A 748 -13.65 5.43 1.96
CA GLU A 748 -13.04 5.66 0.65
C GLU A 748 -11.54 5.89 0.89
N ILE A 749 -10.79 5.97 -0.17
CA ILE A 749 -9.36 5.85 -0.18
C ILE A 749 -8.67 7.15 -0.67
N LYS A 750 -7.59 7.65 -0.03
CA LYS A 750 -6.91 8.94 -0.33
C LYS A 750 -5.44 8.84 -0.73
N ILE A 751 -5.01 9.63 -1.74
CA ILE A 751 -3.79 10.47 -1.66
C ILE A 751 -4.08 11.96 -1.49
N ALA A 752 -5.12 12.55 -2.08
CA ALA A 752 -5.09 13.98 -2.35
C ALA A 752 -6.42 14.75 -2.38
N GLN A 753 -6.36 15.97 -1.84
CA GLN A 753 -7.32 17.08 -1.95
C GLN A 753 -6.80 18.21 -2.84
N GLY A 754 -7.64 19.12 -3.32
CA GLY A 754 -7.14 20.24 -4.12
C GLY A 754 -6.04 21.18 -3.56
N ALA A 755 -5.54 21.01 -2.34
CA ALA A 755 -4.90 22.09 -1.61
C ALA A 755 -3.41 22.34 -1.87
N LYS A 756 -2.65 21.28 -2.17
CA LYS A 756 -1.18 21.29 -1.99
C LYS A 756 -0.31 20.15 -2.59
N PRO A 757 -0.61 19.52 -3.74
CA PRO A 757 0.43 19.05 -4.69
C PRO A 757 1.42 17.90 -4.32
N GLY A 758 1.87 17.73 -3.07
CA GLY A 758 2.83 16.67 -2.71
C GLY A 758 3.24 16.66 -1.24
N GLU A 759 2.30 16.85 -0.30
CA GLU A 759 2.64 17.20 1.08
C GLU A 759 1.57 16.80 2.16
N GLY A 760 1.94 16.20 3.31
CA GLY A 760 1.06 15.50 4.31
C GLY A 760 0.00 16.25 5.18
N GLY A 761 0.09 16.25 6.54
CA GLY A 761 -0.87 16.85 7.54
C GLY A 761 -0.42 18.20 8.19
N GLN A 762 -1.00 18.80 9.24
CA GLN A 762 -0.25 19.85 10.03
C GLN A 762 -1.01 20.30 11.30
N LEU A 763 -0.40 21.13 12.18
CA LEU A 763 -1.03 22.17 13.02
C LEU A 763 -0.03 23.12 13.76
N PRO A 764 0.35 24.32 13.22
CA PRO A 764 1.43 25.14 13.79
C PRO A 764 1.28 25.50 15.28
N GLY A 765 2.39 25.32 16.04
CA GLY A 765 2.62 25.31 17.50
C GLY A 765 1.83 26.24 18.47
N LYS A 766 0.98 27.12 17.97
CA LYS A 766 0.10 28.07 18.70
C LYS A 766 -1.41 27.79 18.56
N LYS A 767 -1.85 27.12 17.48
CA LYS A 767 -3.24 26.73 17.19
C LYS A 767 -3.81 25.89 18.33
N VAL A 768 -3.30 24.67 18.47
CA VAL A 768 -2.45 24.25 19.59
C VAL A 768 -2.89 24.88 20.97
N SER A 769 -4.17 24.71 21.38
CA SER A 769 -4.75 24.46 22.76
C SER A 769 -4.23 23.15 23.41
N ALA A 770 -4.87 22.37 24.31
CA ALA A 770 -4.35 21.02 24.63
C ALA A 770 -5.20 19.76 24.26
N TYR A 771 -6.53 19.84 24.08
CA TYR A 771 -7.37 18.62 23.90
C TYR A 771 -7.05 17.67 22.70
N ILE A 772 -7.11 18.16 21.44
CA ILE A 772 -6.90 17.47 20.15
C ILE A 772 -5.68 16.59 20.25
N ALA A 773 -4.64 17.05 20.93
CA ALA A 773 -3.35 16.45 20.78
C ALA A 773 -2.99 15.41 21.82
N ARG A 774 -3.87 15.00 22.76
CA ARG A 774 -3.98 13.56 23.31
C ARG A 774 -4.86 11.13 21.77
N LEU A 775 -5.36 10.89 20.52
CA LEU A 775 -5.62 11.48 19.19
C LEU A 775 -4.49 11.80 18.22
N ARG A 776 -3.19 11.86 18.56
CA ARG A 776 -2.10 11.40 17.65
C ARG A 776 -0.81 10.84 18.32
N ASN A 777 -0.38 11.26 19.53
CA ASN A 777 0.75 10.75 20.42
C ASN A 777 2.24 11.21 20.17
N SER A 778 2.75 12.34 20.74
CA SER A 778 4.11 12.95 20.46
C SER A 778 4.77 13.87 21.54
N LYS A 779 5.48 14.97 21.16
CA LYS A 779 6.40 15.85 21.93
C LYS A 779 6.06 17.38 21.77
N PRO A 780 6.24 18.27 22.78
CA PRO A 780 5.22 19.29 23.17
C PRO A 780 5.31 20.75 22.63
N GLY A 781 4.24 21.25 21.97
CA GLY A 781 4.14 22.63 21.44
C GLY A 781 4.84 22.81 20.08
N VAL A 782 5.01 21.69 19.39
CA VAL A 782 6.02 21.43 18.38
C VAL A 782 5.36 21.30 17.00
N PRO A 783 5.88 21.99 15.97
CA PRO A 783 5.63 21.70 14.55
C PRO A 783 6.48 20.49 14.06
N LEU A 784 6.08 19.74 13.02
CA LEU A 784 6.74 18.50 12.47
C LEU A 784 6.30 18.20 10.99
N ILE A 785 6.69 17.05 10.39
CA ILE A 785 6.30 16.64 9.01
C ILE A 785 5.76 15.18 8.91
N SER A 786 4.54 14.96 8.38
CA SER A 786 4.05 13.67 7.83
C SER A 786 4.62 13.46 6.44
N PRO A 787 4.89 12.20 6.08
CA PRO A 787 5.28 11.88 4.72
C PRO A 787 4.17 12.25 3.71
N PRO A 788 4.58 12.48 2.45
CA PRO A 788 3.68 12.66 1.31
C PRO A 788 2.85 11.39 0.98
N PRO A 789 3.46 10.23 0.64
CA PRO A 789 2.71 9.02 0.37
C PRO A 789 2.26 8.33 1.66
N HIS A 790 1.39 7.33 1.52
CA HIS A 790 1.44 6.14 2.36
C HIS A 790 1.97 4.99 1.48
N HIS A 791 2.32 3.86 2.08
CA HIS A 791 3.73 3.50 2.18
C HIS A 791 4.00 2.01 1.86
N ASP A 792 3.12 1.54 1.01
CA ASP A 792 2.72 0.18 0.65
C ASP A 792 1.55 0.33 -0.37
N ILE A 793 1.64 1.42 -1.14
CA ILE A 793 0.70 1.83 -2.20
C ILE A 793 1.55 2.58 -3.22
N TYR A 794 2.47 1.84 -3.81
CA TYR A 794 3.45 2.36 -4.78
C TYR A 794 3.06 2.01 -6.21
N SER A 795 2.21 0.99 -6.40
CA SER A 795 1.76 0.44 -7.69
C SER A 795 0.23 0.39 -7.83
N ILE A 796 -0.30 -0.18 -8.94
CA ILE A 796 -1.74 -0.43 -9.14
C ILE A 796 -2.16 -1.83 -8.62
N GLU A 797 -1.21 -2.59 -8.09
CA GLU A 797 -1.34 -3.94 -7.55
C GLU A 797 -1.34 -3.88 -6.01
N ASP A 798 -0.48 -3.02 -5.44
CA ASP A 798 -0.66 -2.40 -4.12
C ASP A 798 -1.97 -1.59 -4.03
N LEU A 799 -2.72 -1.50 -5.13
CA LEU A 799 -4.05 -0.91 -5.26
C LEU A 799 -5.19 -1.94 -5.36
N ALA A 800 -4.89 -3.19 -5.72
CA ALA A 800 -5.84 -4.30 -5.78
C ALA A 800 -5.75 -5.23 -4.55
N GLN A 801 -4.56 -5.77 -4.22
CA GLN A 801 -4.31 -6.75 -3.14
C GLN A 801 -5.18 -6.57 -1.89
N LEU A 802 -4.79 -5.66 -1.00
CA LEU A 802 -5.51 -5.47 0.26
C LEU A 802 -6.95 -4.91 0.16
N ILE A 803 -7.55 -4.67 -1.03
CA ILE A 803 -8.99 -4.33 -1.15
C ILE A 803 -9.77 -5.57 -0.80
N PHE A 804 -9.26 -6.68 -1.33
CA PHE A 804 -9.71 -8.00 -1.01
C PHE A 804 -9.48 -8.28 0.48
N ASP A 805 -8.38 -7.84 1.12
CA ASP A 805 -8.19 -7.92 2.59
C ASP A 805 -9.30 -7.19 3.37
N LEU A 806 -10.10 -6.33 2.72
CA LEU A 806 -11.20 -5.59 3.33
C LEU A 806 -12.55 -6.22 3.17
N HIS A 807 -12.86 -6.59 1.94
CA HIS A 807 -14.05 -7.37 1.67
C HIS A 807 -13.96 -8.70 2.47
N GLN A 808 -12.75 -9.17 2.84
CA GLN A 808 -12.54 -10.22 3.84
C GLN A 808 -12.98 -9.83 5.27
N VAL A 809 -12.52 -8.68 5.77
CA VAL A 809 -12.57 -8.36 7.20
C VAL A 809 -13.80 -7.52 7.61
N ASN A 810 -14.43 -6.81 6.67
CA ASN A 810 -15.83 -6.41 6.72
C ASN A 810 -16.46 -6.48 5.31
N PRO A 811 -17.14 -7.59 4.98
CA PRO A 811 -17.80 -7.80 3.69
C PRO A 811 -19.05 -6.93 3.44
N LYS A 812 -19.46 -6.05 4.37
CA LYS A 812 -20.69 -5.24 4.22
C LYS A 812 -20.46 -3.85 3.62
N ALA A 813 -19.22 -3.44 3.39
CA ALA A 813 -18.88 -2.06 3.06
C ALA A 813 -18.20 -1.90 1.70
N LYS A 814 -18.68 -0.92 0.92
CA LYS A 814 -18.23 -0.52 -0.43
C LYS A 814 -16.91 0.23 -0.45
N VAL A 815 -15.88 -0.35 -1.00
CA VAL A 815 -14.58 0.32 -1.08
C VAL A 815 -14.65 1.54 -2.00
N SER A 816 -13.96 2.65 -1.72
CA SER A 816 -13.99 3.74 -2.70
C SER A 816 -12.81 4.67 -2.75
N VAL A 817 -12.69 5.61 -3.70
CA VAL A 817 -11.39 6.21 -4.07
C VAL A 817 -11.48 7.70 -4.37
N LYS A 818 -10.87 8.58 -3.55
CA LYS A 818 -10.90 10.02 -3.79
C LYS A 818 -9.67 10.58 -4.42
N LEU A 819 -9.85 10.95 -5.68
CA LEU A 819 -8.90 11.55 -6.57
C LEU A 819 -8.90 13.10 -6.47
N VAL A 820 -8.03 13.76 -7.23
CA VAL A 820 -7.92 15.20 -7.47
C VAL A 820 -7.76 15.35 -8.96
N ALA A 821 -8.42 16.36 -9.53
CA ALA A 821 -8.22 16.69 -10.93
C ALA A 821 -6.75 17.02 -11.23
N GLU A 822 -6.20 16.24 -12.14
CA GLU A 822 -4.85 16.31 -12.73
C GLU A 822 -4.92 15.40 -13.97
N ALA A 823 -4.36 15.82 -15.11
CA ALA A 823 -4.44 15.05 -16.34
C ALA A 823 -3.99 13.57 -16.19
N GLY A 824 -4.78 12.65 -16.74
CA GLY A 824 -4.53 11.19 -16.70
C GLY A 824 -5.24 10.46 -15.55
N ILE A 825 -5.95 11.20 -14.68
CA ILE A 825 -6.80 10.70 -13.59
C ILE A 825 -7.75 9.56 -14.00
N GLY A 826 -8.31 9.61 -15.21
CA GLY A 826 -9.27 8.61 -15.74
C GLY A 826 -8.62 7.27 -16.07
N THR A 827 -7.33 7.27 -16.41
CA THR A 827 -6.55 6.02 -16.54
C THR A 827 -6.42 5.35 -15.17
N VAL A 828 -6.15 6.12 -14.12
CA VAL A 828 -6.06 5.53 -12.77
C VAL A 828 -7.43 5.13 -12.23
N ALA A 829 -8.48 5.92 -12.44
CA ALA A 829 -9.86 5.54 -12.10
C ALA A 829 -10.27 4.18 -12.73
N SER A 830 -9.74 3.86 -13.92
CA SER A 830 -9.95 2.56 -14.56
C SER A 830 -9.14 1.44 -13.92
N GLY A 831 -7.93 1.69 -13.43
CA GLY A 831 -7.17 0.71 -12.63
C GLY A 831 -7.80 0.47 -11.25
N VAL A 832 -8.31 1.52 -10.63
CA VAL A 832 -9.09 1.51 -9.38
C VAL A 832 -10.33 0.61 -9.49
N ALA A 833 -11.16 0.82 -10.51
CA ALA A 833 -12.37 0.01 -10.69
C ALA A 833 -12.03 -1.46 -11.05
N LYS A 834 -10.89 -1.72 -11.71
CA LYS A 834 -10.36 -3.09 -11.89
C LYS A 834 -9.93 -3.72 -10.57
N GLY A 835 -9.29 -2.94 -9.70
CA GLY A 835 -8.91 -3.31 -8.34
C GLY A 835 -10.07 -3.58 -7.38
N ASN A 836 -11.33 -3.49 -7.83
CA ASN A 836 -12.57 -3.77 -7.09
C ASN A 836 -12.96 -2.73 -6.03
N ALA A 837 -12.79 -1.44 -6.34
CA ALA A 837 -13.50 -0.37 -5.64
C ALA A 837 -14.96 -0.23 -6.15
N ASP A 838 -15.83 0.30 -5.27
CA ASP A 838 -17.27 0.50 -5.39
C ASP A 838 -17.73 2.00 -5.50
N VAL A 839 -16.91 3.00 -5.10
CA VAL A 839 -17.12 4.46 -5.38
C VAL A 839 -15.78 5.11 -5.78
N ILE A 840 -15.80 6.25 -6.48
CA ILE A 840 -14.62 7.06 -6.79
C ILE A 840 -14.98 8.55 -6.60
N GLN A 841 -14.52 9.22 -5.54
CA GLN A 841 -14.69 10.68 -5.45
C GLN A 841 -13.61 11.42 -6.27
N ILE A 842 -13.90 12.62 -6.75
CA ILE A 842 -12.92 13.55 -7.34
C ILE A 842 -12.87 14.84 -6.49
N SER A 843 -11.72 15.53 -6.45
CA SER A 843 -11.57 16.78 -5.71
C SER A 843 -10.97 17.90 -6.57
N GLY A 844 -11.44 19.12 -6.41
CA GLY A 844 -10.92 20.32 -7.08
C GLY A 844 -10.05 21.17 -6.16
N HIS A 845 -9.18 22.00 -6.76
CA HIS A 845 -8.21 22.83 -6.04
C HIS A 845 -8.84 23.65 -4.89
N ASP A 846 -10.01 24.23 -5.14
CA ASP A 846 -10.73 25.25 -4.38
C ASP A 846 -11.48 24.80 -3.10
N GLY A 847 -11.04 23.74 -2.40
CA GLY A 847 -11.69 23.21 -1.18
C GLY A 847 -11.52 24.03 0.12
N GLY A 848 -11.00 23.46 1.23
CA GLY A 848 -10.91 24.16 2.53
C GLY A 848 -9.72 23.80 3.45
N THR A 849 -8.87 24.80 3.76
CA THR A 849 -7.58 24.63 4.46
C THR A 849 -7.51 25.22 5.90
N GLY A 850 -6.33 25.72 6.37
CA GLY A 850 -6.13 26.36 7.68
C GLY A 850 -4.69 26.46 8.22
N ALA A 851 -3.67 25.97 7.49
CA ALA A 851 -2.26 26.44 7.39
C ALA A 851 -1.42 25.57 6.44
N SER A 852 -1.28 25.97 5.19
CA SER A 852 -0.39 25.31 4.21
C SER A 852 0.62 26.34 3.69
N PRO A 853 1.79 25.94 3.15
CA PRO A 853 2.64 26.83 2.38
C PRO A 853 1.82 27.51 1.28
N ILE A 854 2.13 28.78 1.06
CA ILE A 854 1.36 29.66 0.17
C ILE A 854 1.51 29.21 -1.29
N SER A 855 2.67 28.66 -1.65
CA SER A 855 2.96 28.04 -2.94
C SER A 855 1.93 26.97 -3.29
N SER A 856 1.73 26.01 -2.39
CA SER A 856 0.84 24.88 -2.58
C SER A 856 -0.63 25.31 -2.62
N ILE A 857 -1.01 26.29 -1.80
CA ILE A 857 -2.34 26.94 -1.81
C ILE A 857 -2.67 27.65 -3.14
N LYS A 858 -1.68 27.98 -3.99
CA LYS A 858 -1.90 28.79 -5.21
C LYS A 858 -1.49 28.13 -6.53
N HIS A 859 -0.67 27.08 -6.51
CA HIS A 859 0.01 26.57 -7.73
C HIS A 859 -0.05 25.04 -7.88
N ALA A 860 -0.98 24.36 -7.21
CA ALA A 860 -0.95 22.91 -7.10
C ALA A 860 -2.36 22.29 -7.11
N GLY A 861 -2.64 21.45 -8.12
CA GLY A 861 -3.91 20.74 -8.29
C GLY A 861 -4.87 21.40 -9.28
N GLY A 862 -5.67 20.60 -9.98
CA GLY A 862 -6.59 21.03 -11.02
C GLY A 862 -8.02 21.33 -10.56
N PRO A 863 -8.87 21.86 -11.46
CA PRO A 863 -10.29 22.11 -11.24
C PRO A 863 -11.09 20.81 -11.34
N TRP A 864 -12.03 20.57 -10.42
CA TRP A 864 -12.78 19.30 -10.38
C TRP A 864 -13.60 19.05 -11.64
N GLU A 865 -14.01 20.13 -12.30
CA GLU A 865 -14.73 20.15 -13.57
C GLU A 865 -14.02 19.32 -14.66
N LEU A 866 -12.68 19.36 -14.74
CA LEU A 866 -11.89 18.55 -15.67
C LEU A 866 -11.75 17.09 -15.20
N GLY A 867 -11.28 16.89 -13.98
CA GLY A 867 -10.97 15.55 -13.49
C GLY A 867 -12.18 14.63 -13.34
N LEU A 868 -13.36 15.21 -13.08
CA LEU A 868 -14.63 14.48 -13.03
C LEU A 868 -15.06 14.01 -14.43
N ALA A 869 -14.98 14.90 -15.43
CA ALA A 869 -15.27 14.56 -16.81
C ALA A 869 -14.31 13.47 -17.34
N GLU A 870 -12.99 13.63 -17.18
CA GLU A 870 -12.01 12.63 -17.64
C GLU A 870 -12.23 11.25 -16.99
N SER A 871 -12.51 11.23 -15.67
CA SER A 871 -12.77 9.99 -14.93
C SER A 871 -14.06 9.31 -15.38
N HIS A 872 -15.16 10.05 -15.48
CA HIS A 872 -16.46 9.52 -15.93
C HIS A 872 -16.37 8.94 -17.34
N GLN A 873 -15.78 9.70 -18.28
CA GLN A 873 -15.62 9.25 -19.66
C GLN A 873 -14.75 7.99 -19.78
N THR A 874 -13.62 7.95 -19.06
CA THR A 874 -12.66 6.84 -19.20
C THR A 874 -13.19 5.54 -18.57
N LEU A 875 -13.94 5.64 -17.47
CA LEU A 875 -14.65 4.50 -16.87
C LEU A 875 -15.73 3.93 -17.79
N ILE A 876 -16.45 4.76 -18.57
CA ILE A 876 -17.43 4.29 -19.56
C ILE A 876 -16.72 3.62 -20.74
N LYS A 877 -15.69 4.26 -21.31
CA LYS A 877 -14.86 3.71 -22.41
C LYS A 877 -14.27 2.32 -22.09
N ASN A 878 -13.95 2.04 -20.83
CA ASN A 878 -13.40 0.76 -20.38
C ASN A 878 -14.46 -0.25 -19.90
N GLY A 879 -15.76 0.08 -19.91
CA GLY A 879 -16.83 -0.80 -19.40
C GLY A 879 -16.84 -0.99 -17.88
N LEU A 880 -16.29 -0.02 -17.12
CA LEU A 880 -16.07 -0.10 -15.67
C LEU A 880 -16.99 0.81 -14.84
N ARG A 881 -17.65 1.80 -15.45
CA ARG A 881 -18.51 2.77 -14.72
C ARG A 881 -19.66 2.11 -13.95
N GLU A 882 -20.08 0.91 -14.34
CA GLU A 882 -21.13 0.11 -13.67
C GLU A 882 -20.63 -0.66 -12.43
N ARG A 883 -19.33 -0.59 -12.10
CA ARG A 883 -18.74 -1.16 -10.88
C ARG A 883 -18.53 -0.13 -9.77
N VAL A 884 -18.64 1.17 -10.09
CA VAL A 884 -18.30 2.29 -9.20
C VAL A 884 -19.34 3.40 -9.24
N ILE A 885 -19.69 3.95 -8.07
CA ILE A 885 -20.30 5.27 -7.92
C ILE A 885 -19.22 6.36 -8.19
N LEU A 886 -19.56 7.60 -8.52
CA LEU A 886 -18.66 8.76 -8.51
C LEU A 886 -19.11 9.79 -7.46
N ARG A 887 -18.21 10.49 -6.77
CA ARG A 887 -18.54 11.68 -5.94
C ARG A 887 -17.70 12.89 -6.37
N VAL A 888 -18.03 14.11 -5.96
CA VAL A 888 -17.11 15.26 -6.10
C VAL A 888 -17.15 16.25 -4.93
N ASP A 889 -16.04 16.95 -4.68
CA ASP A 889 -16.04 18.25 -3.97
C ASP A 889 -14.95 19.23 -4.44
N GLY A 890 -15.11 20.51 -4.05
CA GLY A 890 -14.27 21.62 -4.47
C GLY A 890 -15.07 22.92 -4.49
N GLY A 891 -14.89 23.75 -3.46
CA GLY A 891 -15.51 25.07 -3.36
C GLY A 891 -17.04 25.15 -3.52
N PHE A 892 -17.80 24.12 -3.12
CA PHE A 892 -19.27 24.11 -3.19
C PHE A 892 -19.88 25.17 -2.26
N LYS A 893 -20.84 25.96 -2.76
CA LYS A 893 -21.49 27.09 -2.06
C LYS A 893 -23.01 27.13 -2.21
N SER A 894 -23.56 26.37 -3.16
CA SER A 894 -24.95 26.44 -3.65
C SER A 894 -25.42 25.10 -4.25
N GLY A 895 -26.72 24.98 -4.50
CA GLY A 895 -27.31 23.89 -5.30
C GLY A 895 -26.89 23.92 -6.78
N VAL A 896 -26.45 25.07 -7.29
CA VAL A 896 -25.85 25.20 -8.63
C VAL A 896 -24.60 24.34 -8.76
N ASP A 897 -23.70 24.38 -7.76
CA ASP A 897 -22.49 23.55 -7.74
C ASP A 897 -22.84 22.05 -7.76
N VAL A 898 -23.91 21.65 -7.04
CA VAL A 898 -24.41 20.25 -6.96
C VAL A 898 -24.92 19.77 -8.32
N LEU A 899 -25.76 20.56 -9.00
CA LEU A 899 -26.37 20.11 -10.25
C LEU A 899 -25.39 20.11 -11.44
N MET A 900 -24.39 20.99 -11.43
CA MET A 900 -23.28 20.96 -12.41
C MET A 900 -22.43 19.69 -12.21
N ALA A 901 -22.13 19.34 -10.96
CA ALA A 901 -21.45 18.09 -10.63
C ALA A 901 -22.23 16.84 -11.06
N ALA A 902 -23.55 16.82 -10.87
CA ALA A 902 -24.41 15.73 -11.31
C ALA A 902 -24.29 15.53 -12.84
N THR A 903 -24.49 16.61 -13.61
CA THR A 903 -24.41 16.57 -15.09
C THR A 903 -23.01 16.20 -15.61
N MET A 904 -21.94 16.51 -14.89
CA MET A 904 -20.56 16.04 -15.18
C MET A 904 -20.28 14.58 -14.77
N GLY A 905 -21.23 13.91 -14.10
CA GLY A 905 -21.18 12.46 -13.88
C GLY A 905 -21.01 11.98 -12.45
N ALA A 906 -21.11 12.87 -11.45
CA ALA A 906 -21.08 12.52 -10.03
C ALA A 906 -22.47 12.15 -9.47
N ASP A 907 -22.47 11.34 -8.41
CA ASP A 907 -23.64 10.82 -7.71
C ASP A 907 -23.84 11.43 -6.30
N GLU A 908 -22.75 11.90 -5.67
CA GLU A 908 -22.74 12.49 -4.31
C GLU A 908 -21.91 13.81 -4.26
N TYR A 909 -22.00 14.58 -3.16
CA TYR A 909 -21.48 15.96 -3.10
C TYR A 909 -20.95 16.37 -1.70
N GLY A 910 -19.75 16.96 -1.60
CA GLY A 910 -19.11 17.32 -0.32
C GLY A 910 -19.07 18.82 0.02
N PHE A 911 -19.45 19.19 1.25
CA PHE A 911 -19.49 20.59 1.71
C PHE A 911 -18.50 20.89 2.86
N GLY A 912 -17.64 21.89 2.64
CA GLY A 912 -16.58 22.30 3.57
C GLY A 912 -16.72 23.75 4.06
N SER A 913 -16.04 24.68 3.38
CA SER A 913 -15.87 26.07 3.83
C SER A 913 -17.18 26.82 4.09
N VAL A 914 -18.22 26.59 3.27
CA VAL A 914 -19.52 27.29 3.42
C VAL A 914 -20.27 26.91 4.71
N ALA A 915 -20.16 25.67 5.19
CA ALA A 915 -20.79 25.24 6.45
C ALA A 915 -20.17 25.93 7.69
N MET A 916 -18.88 26.30 7.63
CA MET A 916 -18.25 27.14 8.65
C MET A 916 -18.75 28.59 8.60
N ILE A 917 -19.09 29.10 7.42
CA ILE A 917 -19.61 30.46 7.24
C ILE A 917 -21.05 30.54 7.75
N ALA A 918 -21.92 29.60 7.36
CA ALA A 918 -23.29 29.51 7.87
C ALA A 918 -23.37 29.51 9.42
N THR A 919 -22.38 28.92 10.09
CA THR A 919 -22.33 28.83 11.55
C THR A 919 -21.59 29.96 12.28
N GLY A 920 -20.97 30.92 11.58
CA GLY A 920 -20.34 32.08 12.24
C GLY A 920 -19.03 32.60 11.62
N CYS A 921 -18.42 31.93 10.64
CA CYS A 921 -17.10 32.32 10.14
C CYS A 921 -17.16 33.62 9.32
N VAL A 922 -16.35 34.60 9.72
CA VAL A 922 -16.21 35.90 9.04
C VAL A 922 -15.02 35.96 8.07
N MET A 923 -14.53 34.81 7.61
CA MET A 923 -13.43 34.66 6.63
C MET A 923 -12.14 35.46 6.91
N ALA A 924 -11.84 35.77 8.18
CA ALA A 924 -10.72 36.64 8.58
C ALA A 924 -9.29 36.15 8.24
N ARG A 925 -9.12 34.98 7.61
CA ARG A 925 -7.85 34.38 7.13
C ARG A 925 -6.64 34.60 8.07
N ILE A 926 -6.87 34.33 9.36
CA ILE A 926 -5.86 34.26 10.43
C ILE A 926 -5.96 32.95 11.21
N CYS A 927 -6.49 31.89 10.60
CA CYS A 927 -6.85 30.63 11.25
C CYS A 927 -5.68 29.99 12.02
N HIS A 928 -4.47 30.03 11.45
CA HIS A 928 -3.22 29.57 12.06
C HIS A 928 -2.74 30.38 13.28
N THR A 929 -3.19 31.63 13.45
CA THR A 929 -2.69 32.54 14.50
C THR A 929 -3.20 32.21 15.89
N ASN A 930 -4.29 31.42 16.00
CA ASN A 930 -5.07 31.20 17.22
C ASN A 930 -5.88 32.43 17.72
N ASN A 931 -6.08 33.46 16.88
CA ASN A 931 -6.81 34.68 17.26
C ASN A 931 -8.10 34.90 16.44
N CYS A 932 -8.88 33.85 16.14
CA CYS A 932 -10.15 34.02 15.42
C CYS A 932 -11.15 34.88 16.24
N PRO A 933 -11.69 35.98 15.69
CA PRO A 933 -12.41 36.99 16.47
C PRO A 933 -13.81 36.56 16.96
N VAL A 934 -14.38 35.53 16.31
CA VAL A 934 -15.77 35.05 16.47
C VAL A 934 -15.83 33.64 17.07
N GLY A 935 -14.79 33.21 17.78
CA GLY A 935 -14.70 31.88 18.39
C GLY A 935 -14.42 30.72 17.43
N VAL A 936 -15.02 30.73 16.23
CA VAL A 936 -15.08 29.61 15.27
C VAL A 936 -13.76 28.87 15.08
N ALA A 937 -12.63 29.56 14.89
CA ALA A 937 -11.31 28.93 14.74
C ALA A 937 -10.31 29.34 15.83
N SER A 938 -10.79 29.70 17.02
CA SER A 938 -9.99 30.14 18.16
C SER A 938 -10.04 29.13 19.30
N GLN A 939 -8.96 29.10 20.09
CA GLN A 939 -8.84 28.24 21.27
C GLN A 939 -8.53 29.02 22.55
N ARG A 940 -8.76 30.32 22.49
CA ARG A 940 -8.76 31.25 23.61
C ARG A 940 -10.19 31.32 24.15
N GLU A 941 -10.42 30.97 25.41
CA GLU A 941 -11.78 30.82 25.97
C GLU A 941 -12.56 32.16 25.92
N GLU A 942 -11.87 33.29 26.09
CA GLU A 942 -12.39 34.66 25.96
C GLU A 942 -12.70 35.10 24.51
N LEU A 943 -12.24 34.33 23.51
CA LEU A 943 -12.65 34.46 22.12
C LEU A 943 -13.72 33.43 21.74
N ARG A 944 -13.74 32.26 22.38
CA ARG A 944 -14.78 31.23 22.21
C ARG A 944 -16.15 31.68 22.72
N ALA A 945 -16.19 32.40 23.86
CA ALA A 945 -17.41 32.99 24.41
C ALA A 945 -18.10 34.02 23.48
N ARG A 946 -17.48 34.35 22.34
CA ARG A 946 -18.01 35.23 21.28
C ARG A 946 -18.65 34.46 20.12
N PHE A 947 -18.79 33.14 20.23
CA PHE A 947 -19.37 32.32 19.18
C PHE A 947 -20.87 32.63 18.98
N PRO A 948 -21.33 32.97 17.75
CA PRO A 948 -22.68 33.49 17.54
C PRO A 948 -23.69 32.52 16.90
N GLY A 949 -23.29 31.29 16.52
CA GLY A 949 -24.14 30.38 15.75
C GLY A 949 -25.07 29.51 16.59
N VAL A 950 -26.16 29.07 15.99
CA VAL A 950 -27.13 28.11 16.57
C VAL A 950 -27.38 26.94 15.61
N PRO A 951 -27.83 25.76 16.07
CA PRO A 951 -28.07 24.60 15.19
C PRO A 951 -28.95 24.92 13.97
N GLY A 952 -30.01 25.71 14.20
CA GLY A 952 -30.96 26.09 13.17
C GLY A 952 -30.33 26.81 11.97
N ASP A 953 -29.23 27.54 12.16
CA ASP A 953 -28.57 28.28 11.07
C ASP A 953 -28.05 27.31 9.98
N LEU A 954 -27.46 26.18 10.39
CA LEU A 954 -26.93 25.18 9.46
C LEU A 954 -28.02 24.24 8.91
N VAL A 955 -29.07 23.96 9.71
CA VAL A 955 -30.30 23.28 9.24
C VAL A 955 -30.87 24.03 8.03
N ASN A 956 -31.09 25.34 8.20
CA ASN A 956 -31.67 26.20 7.18
C ASN A 956 -30.81 26.20 5.92
N PHE A 957 -29.48 26.35 6.04
CA PHE A 957 -28.57 26.38 4.90
C PHE A 957 -28.68 25.13 4.00
N PHE A 958 -28.62 23.93 4.57
CA PHE A 958 -28.69 22.70 3.75
C PHE A 958 -30.08 22.45 3.17
N LEU A 959 -31.15 22.86 3.84
CA LEU A 959 -32.50 22.85 3.25
C LEU A 959 -32.61 23.84 2.09
N TYR A 960 -32.05 25.04 2.20
CA TYR A 960 -32.02 26.01 1.10
C TYR A 960 -31.21 25.49 -0.10
N VAL A 961 -30.07 24.83 0.12
CA VAL A 961 -29.28 24.18 -0.95
C VAL A 961 -30.07 23.02 -1.59
N ALA A 962 -30.79 22.22 -0.80
CA ALA A 962 -31.60 21.13 -1.34
C ALA A 962 -32.83 21.64 -2.12
N GLU A 963 -33.55 22.64 -1.61
CA GLU A 963 -34.66 23.27 -2.34
C GLU A 963 -34.18 24.08 -3.57
N GLU A 964 -32.95 24.61 -3.56
CA GLU A 964 -32.29 25.15 -4.75
C GLU A 964 -32.07 24.07 -5.81
N VAL A 965 -31.53 22.89 -5.44
CA VAL A 965 -31.42 21.73 -6.35
C VAL A 965 -32.80 21.30 -6.87
N ARG A 966 -33.84 21.28 -6.03
CA ARG A 966 -35.21 20.94 -6.46
C ARG A 966 -35.80 21.96 -7.40
N GLY A 967 -35.62 23.25 -7.12
CA GLY A 967 -36.04 24.35 -7.99
C GLY A 967 -35.37 24.28 -9.36
N MET A 968 -34.10 23.89 -9.40
CA MET A 968 -33.36 23.72 -10.65
C MET A 968 -33.73 22.44 -11.40
N LEU A 969 -33.85 21.28 -10.74
CA LEU A 969 -34.38 20.06 -11.36
C LEU A 969 -35.80 20.28 -11.92
N ALA A 970 -36.64 21.01 -11.19
CA ALA A 970 -37.96 21.43 -11.63
C ALA A 970 -37.90 22.32 -12.87
N GLN A 971 -37.02 23.32 -12.90
CA GLN A 971 -36.79 24.18 -14.08
C GLN A 971 -36.25 23.42 -15.30
N LEU A 972 -35.41 22.40 -15.09
CA LEU A 972 -34.88 21.57 -16.17
C LEU A 972 -35.83 20.43 -16.61
N GLY A 973 -36.94 20.20 -15.92
CA GLY A 973 -37.92 19.17 -16.26
C GLY A 973 -37.54 17.74 -15.83
N TYR A 974 -36.98 17.57 -14.64
CA TYR A 974 -36.53 16.29 -14.08
C TYR A 974 -37.08 16.06 -12.67
N GLU A 975 -37.57 14.84 -12.38
CA GLU A 975 -38.20 14.49 -11.11
C GLU A 975 -37.22 13.95 -10.04
N LYS A 976 -36.04 13.45 -10.46
CA LYS A 976 -35.00 12.89 -9.58
C LYS A 976 -33.62 13.39 -9.96
N LEU A 977 -32.69 13.41 -8.99
CA LEU A 977 -31.30 13.77 -9.25
C LEU A 977 -30.54 12.68 -10.05
N ASP A 978 -30.89 11.40 -9.86
CA ASP A 978 -30.31 10.28 -10.60
C ASP A 978 -30.54 10.38 -12.13
N ASP A 979 -31.61 11.06 -12.57
CA ASP A 979 -32.00 11.16 -13.99
C ASP A 979 -31.11 12.12 -14.82
N VAL A 980 -30.26 12.94 -14.17
CA VAL A 980 -29.35 13.91 -14.81
C VAL A 980 -27.87 13.54 -14.70
N ILE A 981 -27.53 12.41 -14.08
CA ILE A 981 -26.14 12.03 -13.84
C ILE A 981 -25.44 11.71 -15.17
N GLY A 982 -24.32 12.39 -15.45
CA GLY A 982 -23.53 12.23 -16.68
C GLY A 982 -24.11 12.90 -17.93
N ARG A 983 -25.20 13.67 -17.79
CA ARG A 983 -25.81 14.44 -18.88
C ARG A 983 -25.07 15.76 -19.15
N THR A 984 -23.84 15.69 -19.65
CA THR A 984 -23.04 16.88 -20.03
C THR A 984 -23.70 17.71 -21.14
N ASP A 985 -24.61 17.10 -21.91
CA ASP A 985 -25.44 17.77 -22.92
C ASP A 985 -26.43 18.79 -22.34
N LEU A 986 -26.68 18.76 -21.02
CA LEU A 986 -27.44 19.78 -20.29
C LEU A 986 -26.60 21.02 -19.94
N LEU A 987 -25.34 21.10 -20.36
CA LEU A 987 -24.43 22.24 -20.14
C LEU A 987 -24.05 22.91 -21.46
N ARG A 988 -23.82 24.22 -21.43
CA ARG A 988 -23.17 24.97 -22.51
C ARG A 988 -22.20 26.03 -21.99
N PRO A 989 -21.22 26.48 -22.80
CA PRO A 989 -20.44 27.68 -22.50
C PRO A 989 -21.34 28.92 -22.42
N ARG A 990 -20.98 29.84 -21.52
CA ARG A 990 -21.56 31.19 -21.42
C ARG A 990 -20.84 32.14 -22.38
N ASP A 991 -21.59 33.10 -22.92
CA ASP A 991 -21.02 34.23 -23.65
C ASP A 991 -20.56 35.31 -22.66
N ILE A 992 -19.25 35.38 -22.42
CA ILE A 992 -18.62 36.24 -21.40
C ILE A 992 -17.23 36.71 -21.83
N SER A 993 -16.99 38.02 -21.79
CA SER A 993 -15.65 38.58 -22.02
C SER A 993 -14.70 38.20 -20.88
N LEU A 994 -13.65 37.45 -21.18
CA LEU A 994 -12.58 37.13 -20.23
C LEU A 994 -11.56 38.27 -20.16
N MET A 995 -10.78 38.33 -19.07
CA MET A 995 -9.86 39.46 -18.79
C MET A 995 -8.57 39.43 -19.64
N LYS A 996 -8.14 38.26 -20.09
CA LYS A 996 -6.82 38.07 -20.71
C LYS A 996 -6.84 37.49 -22.13
N THR A 997 -7.78 36.59 -22.41
CA THR A 997 -7.98 35.91 -23.70
C THR A 997 -9.36 36.24 -24.25
N GLN A 998 -9.56 36.16 -25.56
CA GLN A 998 -10.90 36.23 -26.16
C GLN A 998 -11.80 35.04 -25.77
N HIS A 999 -11.25 33.83 -25.60
CA HIS A 999 -12.00 32.62 -25.24
C HIS A 999 -11.12 31.52 -24.61
N LEU A 1000 -11.76 30.45 -24.13
CA LEU A 1000 -11.12 29.21 -23.67
C LEU A 1000 -11.83 28.02 -24.34
N ASP A 1001 -11.09 26.97 -24.70
CA ASP A 1001 -11.72 25.74 -25.19
C ASP A 1001 -12.19 24.85 -24.02
N LEU A 1002 -13.50 24.59 -23.95
CA LEU A 1002 -14.15 23.77 -22.94
C LEU A 1002 -14.61 22.40 -23.48
N SER A 1003 -14.21 22.04 -24.70
CA SER A 1003 -14.60 20.80 -25.39
C SER A 1003 -14.42 19.54 -24.54
N ASN A 1004 -13.29 19.41 -23.82
CA ASN A 1004 -12.99 18.28 -22.95
C ASN A 1004 -13.97 18.10 -21.78
N VAL A 1005 -14.56 19.18 -21.24
CA VAL A 1005 -15.58 19.11 -20.16
C VAL A 1005 -16.96 18.73 -20.71
N LEU A 1006 -17.28 19.15 -21.94
CA LEU A 1006 -18.60 18.99 -22.54
C LEU A 1006 -18.76 17.68 -23.34
N SER A 1007 -17.65 17.07 -23.77
CA SER A 1007 -17.64 15.83 -24.54
C SER A 1007 -18.33 14.66 -23.81
N ASN A 1008 -19.36 14.10 -24.46
CA ASN A 1008 -20.12 12.93 -23.99
C ASN A 1008 -19.64 11.66 -24.71
N VAL A 1009 -19.58 10.53 -24.01
CA VAL A 1009 -19.09 9.23 -24.53
C VAL A 1009 -20.07 8.08 -24.30
N GLY A 1010 -21.29 8.37 -23.84
CA GLY A 1010 -22.32 7.40 -23.46
C GLY A 1010 -22.80 7.59 -22.02
N LEU A 1011 -23.86 6.87 -21.65
CA LEU A 1011 -24.40 6.80 -20.29
C LEU A 1011 -24.18 5.41 -19.69
N PRO A 1012 -24.03 5.25 -18.36
CA PRO A 1012 -23.95 3.95 -17.72
C PRO A 1012 -25.27 3.15 -17.87
N LYS A 1013 -25.19 1.81 -18.01
CA LYS A 1013 -26.40 0.97 -18.15
C LYS A 1013 -27.19 0.83 -16.85
N TRP A 1014 -26.55 0.99 -15.70
CA TRP A 1014 -27.12 0.82 -14.37
C TRP A 1014 -27.22 2.16 -13.65
N SER A 1015 -28.29 2.32 -12.85
CA SER A 1015 -28.42 3.51 -11.98
C SER A 1015 -27.38 3.48 -10.86
N SER A 1016 -27.05 4.67 -10.33
CA SER A 1016 -26.26 4.85 -9.11
C SER A 1016 -26.70 3.92 -7.96
N THR A 1017 -28.02 3.70 -7.87
CA THR A 1017 -28.62 2.87 -6.83
C THR A 1017 -28.42 1.37 -7.04
N THR A 1018 -28.23 0.90 -8.28
CA THR A 1018 -28.09 -0.51 -8.64
C THR A 1018 -26.68 -1.07 -8.43
N ILE A 1019 -25.64 -0.24 -8.57
CA ILE A 1019 -24.20 -0.60 -8.69
C ILE A 1019 -23.58 -1.28 -7.42
N ARG A 1020 -24.35 -1.44 -6.34
CA ARG A 1020 -23.83 -1.36 -4.97
C ARG A 1020 -23.25 -2.67 -4.32
N ASN A 1021 -22.73 -3.67 -5.09
CA ASN A 1021 -22.07 -4.94 -4.60
C ASN A 1021 -21.35 -5.81 -5.71
N GLN A 1022 -20.41 -6.75 -5.35
CA GLN A 1022 -19.57 -7.59 -6.27
C GLN A 1022 -19.21 -9.07 -5.81
N ASP A 1023 -18.35 -9.82 -6.56
CA ASP A 1023 -18.35 -11.32 -6.70
C ASP A 1023 -16.94 -12.07 -6.65
N VAL A 1024 -16.88 -13.43 -6.71
CA VAL A 1024 -15.63 -14.29 -6.56
C VAL A 1024 -15.61 -15.65 -7.37
N HIS A 1025 -14.50 -16.45 -7.37
CA HIS A 1025 -14.19 -17.65 -8.24
C HIS A 1025 -13.50 -18.89 -7.54
N SER A 1026 -13.09 -19.98 -8.28
CA SER A 1026 -12.54 -21.28 -7.75
C SER A 1026 -11.58 -22.09 -8.72
N ASN A 1027 -11.15 -23.35 -8.38
CA ASN A 1027 -10.04 -24.16 -9.01
C ASN A 1027 -10.32 -25.73 -9.16
N GLY A 1028 -9.35 -26.60 -9.60
CA GLY A 1028 -9.63 -27.96 -10.21
C GLY A 1028 -8.77 -29.25 -9.93
N PRO A 1029 -9.13 -30.42 -10.55
CA PRO A 1029 -8.86 -31.81 -10.06
C PRO A 1029 -8.01 -32.76 -10.97
N VAL A 1030 -7.52 -33.91 -10.46
CA VAL A 1030 -6.69 -34.92 -11.21
C VAL A 1030 -7.06 -36.42 -10.96
N LEU A 1031 -6.58 -37.34 -11.82
CA LEU A 1031 -6.89 -38.79 -11.75
C LEU A 1031 -6.39 -39.49 -10.47
N ASP A 1032 -5.20 -39.15 -9.96
CA ASP A 1032 -4.68 -39.76 -8.72
C ASP A 1032 -5.58 -39.45 -7.50
N ASP A 1033 -6.35 -38.36 -7.51
CA ASP A 1033 -7.34 -38.09 -6.45
C ASP A 1033 -8.48 -39.11 -6.46
N ILE A 1034 -8.89 -39.56 -7.65
CA ILE A 1034 -9.88 -40.64 -7.80
C ILE A 1034 -9.30 -41.96 -7.29
N LEU A 1035 -8.04 -42.26 -7.61
CA LEU A 1035 -7.37 -43.49 -7.15
C LEU A 1035 -7.12 -43.49 -5.63
N LEU A 1036 -6.80 -42.36 -5.02
CA LEU A 1036 -6.67 -42.23 -3.56
C LEU A 1036 -8.02 -42.14 -2.83
N SER A 1037 -9.09 -41.77 -3.53
CA SER A 1037 -10.47 -41.89 -3.01
C SER A 1037 -11.00 -43.33 -3.00
N ASP A 1038 -10.33 -44.26 -3.68
CA ASP A 1038 -10.69 -45.68 -3.69
C ASP A 1038 -10.28 -46.35 -2.36
N PRO A 1039 -11.24 -46.81 -1.52
CA PRO A 1039 -10.91 -47.34 -0.20
C PRO A 1039 -10.02 -48.59 -0.25
N VAL A 1040 -10.00 -49.33 -1.36
CA VAL A 1040 -9.17 -50.54 -1.51
C VAL A 1040 -7.71 -50.20 -1.78
N ILE A 1041 -7.44 -49.08 -2.47
CA ILE A 1041 -6.07 -48.59 -2.68
C ILE A 1041 -5.54 -47.99 -1.38
N THR A 1042 -6.35 -47.18 -0.70
CA THR A 1042 -5.97 -46.56 0.58
C THR A 1042 -5.78 -47.61 1.69
N ASP A 1043 -6.64 -48.63 1.80
CA ASP A 1043 -6.44 -49.76 2.72
C ASP A 1043 -5.14 -50.55 2.44
N ALA A 1044 -4.79 -50.72 1.16
CA ALA A 1044 -3.55 -51.42 0.79
C ALA A 1044 -2.28 -50.63 1.11
N ILE A 1045 -2.34 -49.29 1.01
CA ILE A 1045 -1.28 -48.37 1.47
C ILE A 1045 -1.25 -48.28 3.00
N GLU A 1046 -2.42 -48.31 3.66
CA GLU A 1046 -2.50 -48.15 5.11
C GLU A 1046 -2.03 -49.39 5.87
N ASN A 1047 -2.38 -50.58 5.37
CA ASN A 1047 -2.18 -51.86 6.04
C ASN A 1047 -1.26 -52.83 5.27
N GLU A 1048 -0.45 -52.31 4.33
CA GLU A 1048 0.59 -53.04 3.58
C GLU A 1048 0.10 -54.32 2.87
N LYS A 1049 -1.08 -54.24 2.26
CA LYS A 1049 -1.73 -55.38 1.59
C LYS A 1049 -1.31 -55.50 0.13
N VAL A 1050 -1.68 -56.63 -0.48
CA VAL A 1050 -1.63 -56.84 -1.93
C VAL A 1050 -2.98 -56.44 -2.54
N VAL A 1051 -2.97 -55.45 -3.44
CA VAL A 1051 -4.15 -55.05 -4.24
C VAL A 1051 -3.87 -55.27 -5.73
N ASN A 1052 -4.89 -55.71 -6.47
CA ASN A 1052 -4.85 -55.85 -7.92
C ASN A 1052 -5.98 -55.02 -8.53
N LYS A 1053 -5.65 -54.05 -9.40
CA LYS A 1053 -6.61 -53.14 -10.06
C LYS A 1053 -6.36 -53.08 -11.56
N THR A 1054 -7.42 -52.87 -12.33
CA THR A 1054 -7.34 -52.50 -13.76
C THR A 1054 -8.03 -51.15 -13.96
N VAL A 1055 -7.37 -50.22 -14.66
CA VAL A 1055 -7.77 -48.81 -14.77
C VAL A 1055 -7.65 -48.35 -16.23
N LYS A 1056 -8.54 -47.47 -16.69
CA LYS A 1056 -8.43 -46.81 -18.01
C LYS A 1056 -7.55 -45.57 -17.90
N ILE A 1057 -6.74 -45.31 -18.92
CA ILE A 1057 -5.83 -44.15 -18.96
C ILE A 1057 -5.84 -43.50 -20.35
N TYR A 1058 -5.74 -42.18 -20.38
CA TYR A 1058 -5.69 -41.34 -21.57
C TYR A 1058 -4.47 -40.40 -21.50
N ASN A 1059 -4.05 -39.85 -22.63
CA ASN A 1059 -2.84 -39.02 -22.73
C ASN A 1059 -2.90 -37.69 -21.94
N VAL A 1060 -4.11 -37.26 -21.54
CA VAL A 1060 -4.33 -36.14 -20.61
C VAL A 1060 -4.04 -36.49 -19.15
N ASP A 1061 -4.05 -37.78 -18.80
CA ASP A 1061 -3.72 -38.30 -17.47
C ASP A 1061 -2.19 -38.35 -17.32
N ARG A 1062 -1.63 -37.27 -16.77
CA ARG A 1062 -0.18 -37.04 -16.62
C ARG A 1062 0.26 -37.26 -15.18
N ALA A 1063 1.53 -37.62 -14.97
CA ALA A 1063 2.12 -37.93 -13.65
C ALA A 1063 1.31 -38.95 -12.82
N VAL A 1064 0.63 -39.90 -13.50
CA VAL A 1064 -0.21 -40.91 -12.83
C VAL A 1064 0.65 -41.83 -11.98
N CYS A 1065 0.14 -42.14 -10.79
CA CYS A 1065 0.83 -42.77 -9.66
C CYS A 1065 1.84 -41.88 -8.91
N GLY A 1066 2.16 -40.66 -9.38
CA GLY A 1066 3.08 -39.77 -8.69
C GLY A 1066 2.61 -39.33 -7.30
N ARG A 1067 1.30 -39.13 -7.10
CA ARG A 1067 0.71 -38.75 -5.80
C ARG A 1067 0.59 -39.96 -4.90
N ILE A 1068 0.28 -41.12 -5.47
CA ILE A 1068 0.29 -42.41 -4.77
C ILE A 1068 1.70 -42.71 -4.22
N ALA A 1069 2.74 -42.55 -5.05
CA ALA A 1069 4.13 -42.70 -4.65
C ALA A 1069 4.53 -41.70 -3.55
N GLY A 1070 4.06 -40.45 -3.65
CA GLY A 1070 4.22 -39.44 -2.60
C GLY A 1070 3.64 -39.87 -1.25
N VAL A 1071 2.42 -40.42 -1.25
CA VAL A 1071 1.78 -40.94 -0.03
C VAL A 1071 2.55 -42.14 0.55
N VAL A 1072 2.98 -43.09 -0.28
CA VAL A 1072 3.77 -44.26 0.17
C VAL A 1072 5.12 -43.82 0.73
N ALA A 1073 5.90 -43.03 -0.01
CA ALA A 1073 7.21 -42.55 0.42
C ALA A 1073 7.13 -41.69 1.71
N LYS A 1074 6.07 -40.89 1.89
CA LYS A 1074 5.90 -40.07 3.09
C LYS A 1074 5.63 -40.89 4.36
N LYS A 1075 5.09 -42.11 4.22
CA LYS A 1075 4.81 -43.02 5.34
C LYS A 1075 5.90 -44.06 5.57
N TYR A 1076 6.50 -44.60 4.52
CA TYR A 1076 7.39 -45.77 4.58
C TYR A 1076 8.85 -45.50 4.15
N GLY A 1077 9.15 -44.35 3.57
CA GLY A 1077 10.43 -44.09 2.94
C GLY A 1077 10.68 -44.89 1.66
N ASP A 1078 11.87 -44.76 1.07
CA ASP A 1078 12.19 -45.24 -0.29
C ASP A 1078 12.22 -46.78 -0.42
N THR A 1079 12.29 -47.51 0.70
CA THR A 1079 12.45 -48.98 0.71
C THR A 1079 11.67 -49.69 1.81
N GLY A 1080 10.79 -48.99 2.55
CA GLY A 1080 10.16 -49.54 3.77
C GLY A 1080 8.77 -50.14 3.58
N PHE A 1081 8.16 -50.04 2.40
CA PHE A 1081 6.81 -50.54 2.15
C PHE A 1081 6.83 -52.03 1.79
N ALA A 1082 6.16 -52.87 2.58
CA ALA A 1082 6.08 -54.31 2.39
C ALA A 1082 4.88 -54.79 1.56
N GLY A 1083 3.92 -53.89 1.26
CA GLY A 1083 2.73 -54.18 0.46
C GLY A 1083 2.98 -54.29 -1.04
N GLN A 1084 1.91 -54.53 -1.81
CA GLN A 1084 2.00 -54.57 -3.28
C GLN A 1084 0.80 -53.87 -3.94
N LEU A 1085 1.07 -52.81 -4.69
CA LEU A 1085 0.10 -52.10 -5.52
C LEU A 1085 0.23 -52.57 -6.98
N ASN A 1086 -0.46 -53.67 -7.33
CA ASN A 1086 -0.44 -54.24 -8.68
C ASN A 1086 -1.50 -53.55 -9.56
N ILE A 1087 -1.14 -52.44 -10.21
CA ILE A 1087 -2.09 -51.64 -11.02
C ILE A 1087 -1.81 -51.82 -12.51
N THR A 1088 -2.79 -52.37 -13.24
CA THR A 1088 -2.75 -52.52 -14.70
C THR A 1088 -3.55 -51.41 -15.37
N PHE A 1089 -2.87 -50.45 -15.99
CA PHE A 1089 -3.49 -49.43 -16.82
C PHE A 1089 -3.73 -49.96 -18.23
N THR A 1090 -4.79 -49.49 -18.90
CA THR A 1090 -5.13 -49.89 -20.28
C THR A 1090 -5.57 -48.67 -21.09
N GLY A 1091 -4.78 -48.30 -22.09
CA GLY A 1091 -4.96 -47.10 -22.90
C GLY A 1091 -3.63 -46.46 -23.31
N SER A 1092 -3.63 -45.14 -23.52
CA SER A 1092 -2.44 -44.35 -23.83
C SER A 1092 -2.12 -43.47 -22.63
N ALA A 1093 -0.91 -43.56 -22.06
CA ALA A 1093 -0.55 -42.85 -20.82
C ALA A 1093 0.16 -41.51 -21.11
N GLY A 1094 -0.19 -40.45 -20.40
CA GLY A 1094 0.42 -39.12 -20.55
C GLY A 1094 1.87 -39.02 -20.03
N GLN A 1095 2.45 -37.82 -20.15
CA GLN A 1095 3.82 -37.53 -19.69
C GLN A 1095 4.04 -37.92 -18.23
N SER A 1096 5.25 -38.38 -17.92
CA SER A 1096 5.68 -38.80 -16.57
C SER A 1096 4.85 -39.94 -15.97
N PHE A 1097 4.31 -40.84 -16.80
CA PHE A 1097 3.62 -42.04 -16.32
C PHE A 1097 4.50 -42.89 -15.38
N ALA A 1098 3.98 -43.25 -14.21
CA ALA A 1098 4.69 -44.01 -13.20
C ALA A 1098 6.03 -43.34 -12.78
N CYS A 1099 6.00 -42.03 -12.56
CA CYS A 1099 7.09 -41.30 -11.91
C CYS A 1099 7.19 -41.64 -10.41
N PHE A 1100 8.39 -41.50 -9.85
CA PHE A 1100 8.68 -41.60 -8.41
C PHE A 1100 8.35 -42.94 -7.73
N LEU A 1101 8.23 -44.06 -8.46
CA LEU A 1101 7.83 -45.34 -7.87
C LEU A 1101 8.76 -45.79 -6.73
N THR A 1102 8.16 -46.24 -5.63
CA THR A 1102 8.86 -47.00 -4.60
C THR A 1102 8.73 -48.51 -4.85
N PRO A 1103 9.61 -49.35 -4.28
CA PRO A 1103 9.38 -50.79 -4.20
C PRO A 1103 7.98 -51.12 -3.67
N GLY A 1104 7.39 -52.19 -4.18
CA GLY A 1104 5.99 -52.56 -3.94
C GLY A 1104 4.98 -51.92 -4.92
N MET A 1105 5.35 -50.90 -5.70
CA MET A 1105 4.48 -50.34 -6.75
C MET A 1105 4.67 -51.07 -8.08
N ASN A 1106 3.91 -52.14 -8.30
CA ASN A 1106 3.99 -52.99 -9.49
C ASN A 1106 3.07 -52.46 -10.60
N ILE A 1107 3.50 -51.40 -11.28
CA ILE A 1107 2.69 -50.76 -12.34
C ILE A 1107 2.89 -51.47 -13.68
N ARG A 1108 1.78 -51.85 -14.32
CA ARG A 1108 1.74 -52.42 -15.68
C ARG A 1108 0.91 -51.52 -16.60
N LEU A 1109 1.33 -51.38 -17.84
CA LEU A 1109 0.56 -50.72 -18.90
C LEU A 1109 0.25 -51.71 -20.03
N VAL A 1110 -0.96 -51.65 -20.57
CA VAL A 1110 -1.41 -52.40 -21.75
C VAL A 1110 -1.87 -51.38 -22.79
N GLY A 1111 -0.96 -51.05 -23.71
CA GLY A 1111 -1.09 -49.94 -24.65
C GLY A 1111 0.26 -49.24 -24.82
N GLU A 1112 0.27 -47.92 -24.79
CA GLU A 1112 1.45 -47.07 -25.07
C GLU A 1112 1.59 -45.94 -24.04
N ALA A 1113 2.79 -45.40 -23.87
CA ALA A 1113 3.06 -44.25 -23.02
C ALA A 1113 3.86 -43.19 -23.78
N ASN A 1114 3.69 -41.93 -23.38
CA ASN A 1114 4.52 -40.81 -23.86
C ASN A 1114 5.80 -40.71 -22.99
N ASP A 1115 6.42 -39.53 -22.93
CA ASP A 1115 7.76 -39.35 -22.35
C ASP A 1115 7.84 -39.54 -20.83
N TYR A 1116 9.08 -39.75 -20.37
CA TYR A 1116 9.46 -39.80 -18.96
C TYR A 1116 8.81 -40.94 -18.13
N VAL A 1117 8.53 -42.09 -18.77
CA VAL A 1117 8.15 -43.32 -18.05
C VAL A 1117 9.23 -43.68 -17.01
N GLY A 1118 8.83 -43.92 -15.75
CA GLY A 1118 9.78 -44.29 -14.68
C GLY A 1118 10.71 -43.15 -14.25
N LYS A 1119 10.26 -41.90 -14.36
CA LYS A 1119 11.01 -40.70 -13.96
C LYS A 1119 11.35 -40.73 -12.46
N VAL A 1120 12.65 -40.87 -12.15
CA VAL A 1120 13.21 -40.96 -10.78
C VAL A 1120 12.68 -42.18 -10.03
N CYS A 1121 13.07 -43.37 -10.51
CA CYS A 1121 12.89 -44.68 -9.90
C CYS A 1121 14.26 -45.37 -9.69
#